data_AF-A0A5N6R536-F1
#
_entry.id   AF-A0A5N6R536-F1
#
_cell.length_a   1.000
_cell.length_b   1.000
_cell.length_c   1.000
_cell.angle_alpha   90.00
_cell.angle_beta   90.00
_cell.angle_gamma   90.00
#
_symmetry.space_group_name_H-M   'P 1'
#
loop_
_entity.id
_entity.type
_entity.pdbx_description
1 polymer ?
#
loop_
_entity_poly.entity_id
_entity_poly.type
_entity_poly.pdbx_seq_one_letter_code
_entity_poly.pdbx_strand_id
1 'polypeptide(L)'
;MHSSSFREARFNGCCPTPILSFLESQNPSIPNSTANISAARHNFAVATASSLNQNTPFTNHEDLPSLDESFYNFTKAYPKYHQTDQADRIRAQEYSHISHNNHVCLDYIGHGLFSHAQHQQQSQSPKAVVASSSLSPPSPHFPEPTFFDISFKSVNLVSQVQYGNQDSELESKLRIRIMAFMNISPVDYTMVFTANQSSSLKLLADCYPFQSNQNLLTVYDYESEAVEMMTQSSKKKGARVMSAEFSWPNLSIQSGKLRKMIVSRGRKRNRGLFVFPLQSRMTGSCYSYQWMSMAQENGWHVLLDACALGPKDMDSLGLSIFKPDFLTCSFYKVFGENPSGFGCLFVKKSSASVLKDSTNATSIGIVSLVPSSRTFQFPEEQANTDMEIEQKAKFELWKDDLDVPMQHSFSGPLSVEQKSGETSKSHEIEEVSVMRKALSFSEVIELKTPFESARSKYSEGSVNWSSEIECRGLDHADSLGLILISSRARYLINWLVNALLSLQHPHTENGQPPRLVRIYGPKIKSNRGPAVAFNVFDWKGEKIDPTLVQKLADRKNISLSHGFLHHIWFSDKYEEEREKILEKTRTEVEGIVLGKKRDKHHFQIPVVTAAIGFLTNFEDTYRLWAFVSQFLDADFVEKERWRYTALNQKTVEV
;
A
#
# COMPACT_ATOMS: atom_id res chain seq x y z
N MET A 1 29.64 -4.93 -55.92
CA MET A 1 30.70 -5.96 -55.80
C MET A 1 31.89 -5.27 -55.15
N HIS A 2 32.44 -5.56 -53.96
CA HIS A 2 32.47 -6.68 -53.01
C HIS A 2 32.57 -6.13 -51.56
N SER A 3 32.08 -6.89 -50.56
CA SER A 3 32.48 -6.84 -49.12
C SER A 3 31.62 -7.89 -48.38
N SER A 4 32.05 -9.15 -48.19
CA SER A 4 32.84 -9.75 -47.09
C SER A 4 32.12 -9.94 -45.74
N SER A 5 31.51 -11.13 -45.60
CA SER A 5 31.43 -12.08 -44.46
C SER A 5 31.44 -11.59 -43.00
N PHE A 6 30.38 -11.94 -42.25
CA PHE A 6 30.46 -12.45 -40.87
C PHE A 6 29.44 -13.58 -40.66
N ARG A 7 29.92 -14.73 -40.16
CA ARG A 7 29.15 -15.95 -39.83
C ARG A 7 28.69 -15.95 -38.37
N GLU A 8 27.57 -16.64 -38.18
CA GLU A 8 26.90 -17.00 -36.93
C GLU A 8 27.79 -17.71 -35.90
N ALA A 9 27.47 -17.52 -34.63
CA ALA A 9 27.55 -18.57 -33.62
C ALA A 9 26.36 -18.43 -32.66
N ARG A 10 25.39 -19.35 -32.79
CA ARG A 10 24.36 -19.61 -31.77
C ARG A 10 24.99 -20.35 -30.59
N PHE A 11 24.55 -20.04 -29.38
CA PHE A 11 24.54 -21.01 -28.28
C PHE A 11 23.23 -20.90 -27.50
N ASN A 12 22.51 -22.03 -27.49
CA ASN A 12 21.36 -22.32 -26.65
C ASN A 12 21.79 -22.47 -25.18
N GLY A 13 20.92 -22.04 -24.27
CA GLY A 13 20.98 -22.35 -22.84
C GLY A 13 19.59 -22.24 -22.23
N CYS A 14 18.89 -23.37 -22.16
CA CYS A 14 17.55 -23.55 -21.63
C CYS A 14 17.53 -23.53 -20.09
N CYS A 15 16.51 -22.89 -19.50
CA CYS A 15 15.86 -23.27 -18.24
C CYS A 15 14.51 -22.51 -18.16
N PRO A 16 13.34 -23.15 -18.37
CA PRO A 16 12.05 -22.53 -18.11
C PRO A 16 11.70 -22.68 -16.62
N THR A 17 11.45 -21.57 -15.92
CA THR A 17 10.83 -21.59 -14.59
C THR A 17 9.34 -21.95 -14.72
N PRO A 18 8.76 -22.70 -13.76
CA PRO A 18 7.35 -23.07 -13.81
C PRO A 18 6.49 -21.87 -13.39
N ILE A 19 5.70 -21.36 -14.33
CA ILE A 19 4.58 -20.45 -14.04
C ILE A 19 3.38 -21.34 -13.74
N LEU A 20 2.89 -21.31 -12.50
CA LEU A 20 1.65 -21.95 -12.08
C LEU A 20 0.49 -21.44 -12.95
N SER A 21 0.08 -22.30 -13.86
CA SER A 21 -1.06 -22.14 -14.76
C SER A 21 -2.24 -22.86 -14.15
N PHE A 22 -3.38 -22.17 -14.12
CA PHE A 22 -4.66 -22.72 -13.70
C PHE A 22 -5.10 -23.83 -14.66
N LEU A 23 -5.52 -24.97 -14.09
CA LEU A 23 -6.19 -26.07 -14.78
C LEU A 23 -7.65 -25.69 -15.07
N GLU A 24 -7.99 -25.58 -16.35
CA GLU A 24 -9.35 -25.77 -16.86
C GLU A 24 -9.32 -27.05 -17.73
N SER A 25 -10.30 -27.92 -17.57
CA SER A 25 -10.32 -29.31 -18.07
C SER A 25 -10.50 -29.43 -19.59
N GLN A 26 -9.64 -30.25 -20.24
CA GLN A 26 -9.74 -31.12 -21.45
C GLN A 26 -10.60 -30.63 -22.66
N ASN A 27 -10.23 -30.61 -23.96
CA ASN A 27 -9.22 -31.24 -24.86
C ASN A 27 -9.23 -30.46 -26.24
N PRO A 28 -8.51 -30.83 -27.32
CA PRO A 28 -7.06 -30.70 -27.56
C PRO A 28 -6.74 -29.86 -28.82
N SER A 29 -5.84 -28.89 -28.71
CA SER A 29 -4.78 -28.57 -29.70
C SER A 29 -3.98 -27.40 -29.15
N ILE A 30 -2.66 -27.56 -29.03
CA ILE A 30 -1.77 -26.54 -28.48
C ILE A 30 -1.21 -25.72 -29.65
N PRO A 31 -1.61 -24.45 -29.81
CA PRO A 31 -0.75 -23.46 -30.45
C PRO A 31 -0.21 -22.48 -29.40
N ASN A 32 1.10 -22.25 -29.44
CA ASN A 32 1.88 -21.15 -28.85
C ASN A 32 1.28 -20.42 -27.62
N SER A 33 1.72 -20.82 -26.42
CA SER A 33 1.36 -20.23 -25.11
C SER A 33 1.36 -18.70 -25.06
N THR A 34 2.33 -18.04 -25.71
CA THR A 34 2.44 -16.57 -25.73
C THR A 34 1.34 -15.89 -26.55
N ALA A 35 0.89 -16.53 -27.65
CA ALA A 35 -0.19 -16.02 -28.49
C ALA A 35 -1.54 -16.06 -27.75
N ASN A 36 -1.78 -17.11 -26.96
CA ASN A 36 -2.99 -17.27 -26.17
C ASN A 36 -3.08 -16.24 -25.03
N ILE A 37 -1.96 -15.91 -24.37
CA ILE A 37 -1.93 -14.87 -23.32
C ILE A 37 -2.17 -13.48 -23.92
N SER A 38 -1.56 -13.19 -25.07
CA SER A 38 -1.78 -11.91 -25.77
C SER A 38 -3.23 -11.77 -26.22
N ALA A 39 -3.81 -12.82 -26.78
CA ALA A 39 -5.21 -12.88 -27.16
C ALA A 39 -6.14 -12.71 -25.95
N ALA A 40 -5.88 -13.38 -24.83
CA ALA A 40 -6.66 -13.23 -23.61
C ALA A 40 -6.61 -11.80 -23.05
N ARG A 41 -5.43 -11.14 -23.08
CA ARG A 41 -5.27 -9.74 -22.68
C ARG A 41 -6.02 -8.79 -23.60
N HIS A 42 -5.97 -9.04 -24.91
CA HIS A 42 -6.70 -8.26 -25.90
C HIS A 42 -8.20 -8.41 -25.69
N ASN A 43 -8.69 -9.64 -25.56
CA ASN A 43 -10.10 -9.94 -25.30
C ASN A 43 -10.60 -9.28 -24.01
N PHE A 44 -9.78 -9.29 -22.94
CA PHE A 44 -10.12 -8.56 -21.71
C PHE A 44 -10.26 -7.06 -21.96
N ALA A 45 -9.30 -6.44 -22.65
CA ALA A 45 -9.36 -5.00 -22.93
C ALA A 45 -10.56 -4.62 -23.83
N VAL A 46 -10.88 -5.46 -24.82
CA VAL A 46 -12.05 -5.29 -25.69
C VAL A 46 -13.35 -5.44 -24.88
N ALA A 47 -13.45 -6.46 -24.03
CA ALA A 47 -14.60 -6.65 -23.15
C ALA A 47 -14.79 -5.44 -22.22
N THR A 48 -13.72 -4.97 -21.58
CA THR A 48 -13.74 -3.74 -20.77
C THR A 48 -14.21 -2.54 -21.59
N ALA A 49 -13.69 -2.33 -22.79
CA ALA A 49 -14.10 -1.20 -23.63
C ALA A 49 -15.60 -1.26 -23.97
N SER A 50 -16.11 -2.46 -24.27
CA SER A 50 -17.53 -2.69 -24.57
C SER A 50 -18.49 -2.58 -23.39
N SER A 51 -17.98 -2.45 -22.15
CA SER A 51 -18.82 -2.37 -20.94
C SER A 51 -19.52 -1.01 -20.77
N LEU A 52 -19.14 -0.01 -21.56
CA LEU A 52 -19.82 1.28 -21.65
C LEU A 52 -20.45 1.29 -23.05
N ASN A 53 -21.78 1.28 -23.13
CA ASN A 53 -22.57 0.97 -24.33
C ASN A 53 -22.47 2.01 -25.48
N GLN A 54 -21.37 2.73 -25.66
CA GLN A 54 -21.27 3.80 -26.66
C GLN A 54 -19.87 3.94 -27.26
N ASN A 55 -19.82 4.18 -28.58
CA ASN A 55 -18.61 4.59 -29.29
C ASN A 55 -18.29 6.08 -29.09
N THR A 56 -19.19 6.84 -28.46
CA THR A 56 -19.08 8.27 -28.22
C THR A 56 -18.75 8.58 -26.75
N PRO A 57 -17.88 9.56 -26.48
CA PRO A 57 -17.61 10.04 -25.12
C PRO A 57 -18.83 10.67 -24.46
N PHE A 58 -18.91 10.64 -23.13
CA PHE A 58 -19.93 11.34 -22.37
C PHE A 58 -19.51 12.80 -22.15
N THR A 59 -20.36 13.73 -22.59
CA THR A 59 -20.11 15.17 -22.53
C THR A 59 -21.03 15.93 -21.57
N ASN A 60 -22.04 15.26 -21.01
CA ASN A 60 -22.91 15.78 -19.97
C ASN A 60 -23.13 14.71 -18.89
N HIS A 61 -23.16 15.13 -17.63
CA HIS A 61 -23.39 14.25 -16.48
C HIS A 61 -24.81 13.66 -16.43
N GLU A 62 -25.79 14.35 -17.01
CA GLU A 62 -27.18 13.86 -17.10
C GLU A 62 -27.36 12.76 -18.17
N ASP A 63 -26.39 12.60 -19.08
CA ASP A 63 -26.43 11.58 -20.14
C ASP A 63 -25.88 10.22 -19.67
N LEU A 64 -25.44 10.12 -18.42
CA LEU A 64 -24.93 8.87 -17.90
C LEU A 64 -26.04 7.81 -17.83
N PRO A 65 -25.79 6.57 -18.30
CA PRO A 65 -26.73 5.46 -18.14
C PRO A 65 -26.99 5.20 -16.66
N SER A 66 -28.21 4.75 -16.33
CA SER A 66 -28.59 4.41 -14.97
C SER A 66 -27.65 3.38 -14.33
N LEU A 67 -27.67 3.27 -12.99
CA LEU A 67 -26.90 2.27 -12.25
C LEU A 67 -27.22 0.85 -12.75
N ASP A 68 -28.50 0.52 -12.97
CA ASP A 68 -28.94 -0.80 -13.40
C ASP A 68 -28.48 -1.12 -14.83
N GLU A 69 -28.60 -0.16 -15.76
CA GLU A 69 -28.12 -0.34 -17.13
C GLU A 69 -26.59 -0.51 -17.15
N SER A 70 -25.88 0.33 -16.39
CA SER A 70 -24.43 0.25 -16.26
C SER A 70 -23.99 -1.10 -15.67
N PHE A 71 -24.71 -1.59 -14.66
CA PHE A 71 -24.44 -2.89 -14.05
C PHE A 71 -24.72 -4.05 -14.99
N TYR A 72 -25.79 -3.97 -15.79
CA TYR A 72 -26.08 -4.95 -16.83
C TYR A 72 -24.96 -5.02 -17.87
N ASN A 73 -24.46 -3.88 -18.35
CA ASN A 73 -23.35 -3.85 -19.32
C ASN A 73 -22.04 -4.33 -18.70
N PHE A 74 -21.79 -3.97 -17.43
CA PHE A 74 -20.64 -4.44 -16.68
C PHE A 74 -20.65 -5.97 -16.51
N THR A 75 -21.76 -6.56 -16.09
CA THR A 75 -21.89 -8.01 -15.91
C THR A 75 -21.87 -8.77 -17.22
N LYS A 76 -22.37 -8.17 -18.32
CA LYS A 76 -22.19 -8.70 -19.68
C LYS A 76 -20.72 -8.73 -20.10
N ALA A 77 -19.95 -7.69 -19.78
CA ALA A 77 -18.50 -7.63 -20.06
C ALA A 77 -17.67 -8.53 -19.13
N TYR A 78 -18.11 -8.72 -17.88
CA TYR A 78 -17.46 -9.57 -16.89
C TYR A 78 -18.44 -10.59 -16.28
N PRO A 79 -18.85 -11.65 -17.02
CA PRO A 79 -19.85 -12.60 -16.56
C PRO A 79 -19.47 -13.32 -15.25
N LYS A 80 -18.17 -13.48 -15.00
CA LYS A 80 -17.64 -14.10 -13.77
C LYS A 80 -17.76 -13.19 -12.54
N TYR A 81 -18.14 -11.92 -12.66
CA TYR A 81 -18.31 -11.03 -11.50
C TYR A 81 -19.36 -11.53 -10.51
N HIS A 82 -20.43 -12.18 -11.00
CA HIS A 82 -21.47 -12.77 -10.15
C HIS A 82 -20.96 -13.85 -9.20
N GLN A 83 -19.80 -14.48 -9.50
CA GLN A 83 -19.16 -15.44 -8.61
C GLN A 83 -18.57 -14.79 -7.34
N THR A 84 -18.58 -13.46 -7.28
CA THR A 84 -18.01 -12.68 -6.17
C THR A 84 -19.09 -12.14 -5.21
N ASP A 85 -20.34 -12.61 -5.33
CA ASP A 85 -21.50 -12.16 -4.55
C ASP A 85 -21.33 -12.37 -3.03
N GLN A 86 -20.54 -13.35 -2.62
CA GLN A 86 -20.17 -13.57 -1.23
C GLN A 86 -19.51 -12.32 -0.61
N ALA A 87 -18.75 -11.54 -1.39
CA ALA A 87 -18.16 -10.29 -0.90
C ALA A 87 -19.25 -9.24 -0.57
N ASP A 88 -20.30 -9.17 -1.39
CA ASP A 88 -21.45 -8.30 -1.15
C ASP A 88 -22.26 -8.76 0.08
N ARG A 89 -22.42 -10.08 0.27
CA ARG A 89 -23.07 -10.65 1.46
C ARG A 89 -22.29 -10.35 2.73
N ILE A 90 -20.96 -10.54 2.71
CA ILE A 90 -20.07 -10.19 3.82
C ILE A 90 -20.18 -8.69 4.10
N ARG A 91 -20.12 -7.83 3.08
CA ARG A 91 -20.28 -6.38 3.24
C ARG A 91 -21.62 -6.04 3.92
N ALA A 92 -22.72 -6.61 3.45
CA ALA A 92 -24.05 -6.34 3.99
C ALA A 92 -24.23 -6.81 5.44
N GLN A 93 -23.64 -7.95 5.82
CA GLN A 93 -23.80 -8.55 7.15
C GLN A 93 -22.82 -7.97 8.18
N GLU A 94 -21.56 -7.85 7.81
CA GLU A 94 -20.45 -7.57 8.72
C GLU A 94 -20.01 -6.09 8.68
N TYR A 95 -20.42 -5.38 7.62
CA TYR A 95 -20.05 -3.99 7.34
C TYR A 95 -21.28 -3.13 6.97
N SER A 96 -22.44 -3.45 7.54
CA SER A 96 -23.73 -2.81 7.23
C SER A 96 -23.74 -1.28 7.37
N HIS A 97 -22.93 -0.73 8.29
CA HIS A 97 -22.78 0.72 8.47
C HIS A 97 -22.30 1.45 7.21
N ILE A 98 -21.55 0.79 6.32
CA ILE A 98 -21.15 1.39 5.04
C ILE A 98 -22.40 1.70 4.20
N SER A 99 -23.32 0.73 4.12
CA SER A 99 -24.59 0.87 3.42
C SER A 99 -25.55 1.81 4.15
N HIS A 100 -25.65 1.72 5.49
CA HIS A 100 -26.53 2.59 6.29
C HIS A 100 -26.15 4.07 6.18
N ASN A 101 -24.85 4.38 6.19
CA ASN A 101 -24.37 5.76 6.05
C ASN A 101 -24.32 6.21 4.58
N ASN A 102 -24.80 5.38 3.65
CA ASN A 102 -24.72 5.62 2.21
C ASN A 102 -23.30 6.03 1.76
N HIS A 103 -22.29 5.39 2.36
CA HIS A 103 -20.89 5.77 2.25
C HIS A 103 -20.15 4.89 1.23
N VAL A 104 -19.29 5.51 0.42
CA VAL A 104 -18.43 4.85 -0.56
C VAL A 104 -16.99 4.99 -0.09
N CYS A 105 -16.40 3.89 0.36
CA CYS A 105 -14.99 3.86 0.72
C CYS A 105 -14.16 3.45 -0.51
N LEU A 106 -13.32 4.36 -1.01
CA LEU A 106 -12.36 4.11 -2.09
C LEU A 106 -10.96 4.56 -1.67
N ASP A 107 -10.64 4.34 -0.39
CA ASP A 107 -9.32 4.58 0.19
C ASP A 107 -8.80 3.30 0.88
N TYR A 108 -9.03 2.15 0.25
CA TYR A 108 -8.58 0.87 0.79
C TYR A 108 -7.07 0.70 0.62
N ILE A 109 -6.30 0.89 1.70
CA ILE A 109 -4.85 0.65 1.68
C ILE A 109 -4.39 -0.17 2.89
N GLY A 110 -3.82 -1.35 2.63
CA GLY A 110 -3.39 -2.33 3.64
C GLY A 110 -4.38 -3.49 3.83
N HIS A 111 -4.25 -4.23 4.94
CA HIS A 111 -5.16 -5.33 5.28
C HIS A 111 -6.09 -4.97 6.45
N GLY A 112 -7.36 -5.30 6.30
CA GLY A 112 -8.37 -5.11 7.32
C GLY A 112 -8.39 -6.21 8.38
N LEU A 113 -8.46 -5.86 9.66
CA LEU A 113 -8.52 -6.83 10.76
C LEU A 113 -9.94 -7.11 11.27
N PHE A 114 -10.80 -6.09 11.36
CA PHE A 114 -12.05 -6.17 12.11
C PHE A 114 -13.26 -5.76 11.29
N SER A 115 -14.41 -6.38 11.59
CA SER A 115 -15.71 -5.97 11.08
C SER A 115 -16.46 -5.08 12.08
N HIS A 116 -17.52 -4.43 11.62
CA HIS A 116 -18.34 -3.59 12.49
C HIS A 116 -19.19 -4.43 13.46
N ALA A 117 -19.65 -5.61 13.03
CA ALA A 117 -20.36 -6.54 13.92
C ALA A 117 -19.49 -6.96 15.11
N GLN A 118 -18.20 -7.23 14.86
CA GLN A 118 -17.23 -7.57 15.91
C GLN A 118 -17.04 -6.42 16.92
N HIS A 119 -17.12 -5.16 16.48
CA HIS A 119 -17.07 -4.00 17.37
C HIS A 119 -18.35 -3.85 18.23
N GLN A 120 -19.54 -4.00 17.63
CA GLN A 120 -20.81 -3.81 18.35
C GLN A 120 -21.11 -4.90 19.40
N GLN A 121 -20.75 -6.15 19.13
CA GLN A 121 -20.91 -7.25 20.08
C GLN A 121 -20.13 -7.03 21.39
N GLN A 122 -19.11 -6.16 21.35
CA GLN A 122 -18.31 -5.80 22.53
C GLN A 122 -18.91 -4.65 23.34
N SER A 123 -19.65 -3.72 22.70
CA SER A 123 -20.25 -2.55 23.35
C SER A 123 -21.58 -2.85 24.05
N GLN A 124 -22.23 -3.97 23.73
CA GLN A 124 -23.43 -4.41 24.45
C GLN A 124 -23.02 -5.16 25.72
N SER A 125 -23.18 -4.51 26.88
CA SER A 125 -23.30 -5.24 28.14
C SER A 125 -24.56 -6.12 28.08
N PRO A 126 -24.58 -7.31 28.73
CA PRO A 126 -25.82 -8.01 28.94
C PRO A 126 -26.65 -7.17 29.91
N LYS A 127 -27.52 -6.29 29.38
CA LYS A 127 -28.67 -5.83 30.16
C LYS A 127 -29.46 -7.09 30.46
N ALA A 128 -29.38 -7.54 31.70
CA ALA A 128 -30.17 -8.63 32.23
C ALA A 128 -31.63 -8.40 31.84
N VAL A 129 -32.12 -9.17 30.88
CA VAL A 129 -33.55 -9.39 30.72
C VAL A 129 -33.92 -10.30 31.87
N VAL A 130 -34.35 -9.69 32.98
CA VAL A 130 -35.02 -10.40 34.06
C VAL A 130 -36.37 -10.86 33.50
N ALA A 131 -36.43 -12.14 33.13
CA ALA A 131 -37.67 -12.89 33.06
C ALA A 131 -37.38 -14.33 33.49
N SER A 132 -37.89 -14.68 34.66
CA SER A 132 -37.76 -15.96 35.34
C SER A 132 -38.17 -17.16 34.48
N SER A 133 -37.34 -18.20 34.47
CA SER A 133 -37.74 -19.54 34.90
C SER A 133 -36.54 -20.49 34.94
N SER A 134 -36.52 -21.32 35.98
CA SER A 134 -35.55 -22.34 36.35
C SER A 134 -34.97 -23.18 35.20
N LEU A 135 -33.63 -23.16 35.08
CA LEU A 135 -32.72 -24.31 34.91
C LEU A 135 -31.28 -23.73 34.90
N SER A 136 -30.32 -24.52 35.37
CA SER A 136 -28.93 -24.17 35.69
C SER A 136 -28.28 -23.09 34.79
N PRO A 137 -27.47 -22.16 35.33
CA PRO A 137 -26.84 -21.14 34.51
C PRO A 137 -25.91 -21.81 33.49
N PRO A 138 -26.00 -21.51 32.18
CA PRO A 138 -24.90 -21.82 31.29
C PRO A 138 -23.69 -21.01 31.76
N SER A 139 -22.52 -21.64 31.77
CA SER A 139 -21.26 -20.95 32.05
C SER A 139 -21.20 -19.66 31.23
N PRO A 140 -20.93 -18.48 31.84
CA PRO A 140 -20.77 -17.27 31.07
C PRO A 140 -19.45 -17.39 30.31
N HIS A 141 -19.51 -17.92 29.09
CA HIS A 141 -18.46 -17.71 28.11
C HIS A 141 -18.51 -16.22 27.75
N PHE A 142 -17.79 -15.41 28.51
CA PHE A 142 -17.46 -14.06 28.10
C PHE A 142 -16.68 -14.18 26.78
N PRO A 143 -17.10 -13.50 25.70
CA PRO A 143 -16.22 -13.33 24.54
C PRO A 143 -14.94 -12.66 25.04
N GLU A 144 -13.77 -13.25 24.76
CA GLU A 144 -12.48 -12.61 25.02
C GLU A 144 -12.47 -11.20 24.42
N PRO A 145 -11.78 -10.22 25.04
CA PRO A 145 -11.66 -8.88 24.47
C PRO A 145 -11.00 -8.97 23.09
N THR A 146 -11.80 -8.83 22.04
CA THR A 146 -11.38 -8.87 20.63
C THR A 146 -10.70 -7.58 20.16
N PHE A 147 -10.69 -6.55 21.02
CA PHE A 147 -9.99 -5.31 20.78
C PHE A 147 -8.72 -5.22 21.63
N PHE A 148 -7.65 -4.80 20.98
CA PHE A 148 -6.37 -4.55 21.62
C PHE A 148 -6.03 -3.06 21.56
N ASP A 149 -5.33 -2.63 22.59
CA ASP A 149 -4.66 -1.34 22.63
C ASP A 149 -3.19 -1.51 22.21
N ILE A 150 -2.60 -0.43 21.72
CA ILE A 150 -1.21 -0.39 21.27
C ILE A 150 -0.39 0.26 22.37
N SER A 151 0.60 -0.46 22.90
CA SER A 151 1.52 0.06 23.92
C SER A 151 2.95 0.05 23.39
N PHE A 152 3.68 1.17 23.50
CA PHE A 152 5.05 1.27 22.97
C PHE A 152 6.06 0.51 23.83
N LYS A 153 6.90 -0.30 23.19
CA LYS A 153 8.01 -1.04 23.83
C LYS A 153 9.31 -0.25 23.67
N SER A 154 10.01 0.01 24.77
CA SER A 154 11.37 0.55 24.72
C SER A 154 12.40 -0.58 24.59
N VAL A 155 12.46 -1.22 23.41
CA VAL A 155 13.35 -2.37 23.14
C VAL A 155 14.05 -2.23 21.79
N ASN A 156 15.33 -2.63 21.69
CA ASN A 156 16.06 -2.61 20.43
C ASN A 156 15.53 -3.70 19.46
N LEU A 157 15.46 -3.38 18.16
CA LEU A 157 15.07 -4.34 17.11
C LEU A 157 15.95 -5.60 17.13
N VAL A 158 17.27 -5.45 17.28
CA VAL A 158 18.21 -6.60 17.27
C VAL A 158 17.90 -7.53 18.43
N SER A 159 17.70 -7.01 19.64
CA SER A 159 17.30 -7.82 20.79
C SER A 159 15.92 -8.45 20.60
N GLN A 160 14.96 -7.75 20.00
CA GLN A 160 13.64 -8.29 19.72
C GLN A 160 13.70 -9.42 18.68
N VAL A 161 14.54 -9.30 17.66
CA VAL A 161 14.70 -10.33 16.63
C VAL A 161 15.43 -11.58 17.17
N GLN A 162 16.38 -11.40 18.08
CA GLN A 162 17.18 -12.48 18.66
C GLN A 162 16.48 -13.19 19.84
N TYR A 163 15.79 -12.43 20.70
CA TYR A 163 15.29 -12.93 22.00
C TYR A 163 13.79 -12.66 22.23
N GLY A 164 13.10 -11.96 21.33
CA GLY A 164 11.76 -11.40 21.55
C GLY A 164 10.58 -12.38 21.48
N ASN A 165 10.70 -13.54 22.13
CA ASN A 165 9.64 -14.56 22.21
C ASN A 165 8.79 -14.49 23.49
N GLN A 166 8.94 -13.46 24.33
CA GLN A 166 8.06 -13.24 25.48
C GLN A 166 6.80 -12.47 25.06
N ASP A 167 6.01 -13.09 24.19
CA ASP A 167 4.76 -12.51 23.72
C ASP A 167 3.63 -12.83 24.68
N SER A 168 2.68 -11.90 24.81
CA SER A 168 1.40 -12.25 25.42
C SER A 168 0.69 -13.34 24.61
N GLU A 169 -0.29 -14.02 25.21
CA GLU A 169 -1.10 -15.01 24.50
C GLU A 169 -1.78 -14.39 23.26
N LEU A 170 -2.28 -13.16 23.40
CA LEU A 170 -2.88 -12.37 22.33
C LEU A 170 -1.90 -12.14 21.17
N GLU A 171 -0.71 -11.62 21.46
CA GLU A 171 0.34 -11.38 20.46
C GLU A 171 0.79 -12.67 19.77
N SER A 172 0.91 -13.76 20.53
CA SER A 172 1.28 -15.08 20.01
C SER A 172 0.26 -15.58 18.99
N LYS A 173 -1.02 -15.55 19.34
CA LYS A 173 -2.12 -15.95 18.46
C LYS A 173 -2.22 -15.04 17.23
N LEU A 174 -2.14 -13.71 17.40
CA LEU A 174 -2.16 -12.75 16.28
C LEU A 174 -0.97 -12.94 15.34
N ARG A 175 0.22 -13.19 15.87
CA ARG A 175 1.42 -13.45 15.07
C ARG A 175 1.27 -14.72 14.24
N ILE A 176 0.76 -15.80 14.83
CA ILE A 176 0.48 -17.04 14.10
C ILE A 176 -0.53 -16.75 12.97
N ARG A 177 -1.64 -16.06 13.28
CA ARG A 177 -2.69 -15.72 12.32
C ARG A 177 -2.17 -14.87 11.16
N ILE A 178 -1.36 -13.85 11.45
CA ILE A 178 -0.78 -12.94 10.45
C ILE A 178 0.29 -13.64 9.61
N MET A 179 1.20 -14.41 10.23
CA MET A 179 2.20 -15.16 9.49
C MET A 179 1.56 -16.18 8.54
N ALA A 180 0.50 -16.87 9.00
CA ALA A 180 -0.29 -17.76 8.16
C ALA A 180 -0.99 -17.01 7.01
N PHE A 181 -1.61 -15.87 7.31
CA PHE A 181 -2.26 -15.01 6.30
C PHE A 181 -1.28 -14.52 5.23
N MET A 182 -0.07 -14.14 5.64
CA MET A 182 0.98 -13.65 4.77
C MET A 182 1.78 -14.78 4.11
N ASN A 183 1.46 -16.05 4.38
CA ASN A 183 2.20 -17.22 3.92
C ASN A 183 3.71 -17.15 4.23
N ILE A 184 4.05 -16.67 5.43
CA ILE A 184 5.43 -16.51 5.93
C ILE A 184 5.70 -17.59 6.98
N SER A 185 6.79 -18.34 6.79
CA SER A 185 7.18 -19.38 7.75
C SER A 185 7.82 -18.79 9.01
N PRO A 186 7.34 -19.13 10.23
CA PRO A 186 7.99 -18.74 11.48
C PRO A 186 9.35 -19.40 11.67
N VAL A 187 9.67 -20.44 10.89
CA VAL A 187 11.00 -21.06 10.87
C VAL A 187 12.01 -20.11 10.26
N ASP A 188 11.64 -19.44 9.16
CA ASP A 188 12.53 -18.60 8.36
C ASP A 188 12.55 -17.14 8.80
N TYR A 189 11.46 -16.63 9.38
CA TYR A 189 11.29 -15.22 9.73
C TYR A 189 10.92 -15.02 11.19
N THR A 190 11.35 -13.89 11.75
CA THR A 190 10.86 -13.33 13.00
C THR A 190 9.97 -12.12 12.69
N MET A 191 8.80 -12.01 13.33
CA MET A 191 7.88 -10.88 13.16
C MET A 191 7.89 -9.97 14.38
N VAL A 192 8.02 -8.67 14.13
CA VAL A 192 8.01 -7.59 15.12
C VAL A 192 6.82 -6.68 14.83
N PHE A 193 5.96 -6.48 15.83
CA PHE A 193 4.88 -5.50 15.77
C PHE A 193 5.44 -4.08 15.84
N THR A 194 4.98 -3.22 14.94
CA THR A 194 5.38 -1.81 14.86
C THR A 194 4.14 -0.90 14.87
N ALA A 195 4.28 0.34 15.32
CA ALA A 195 3.14 1.26 15.40
C ALA A 195 2.47 1.51 14.04
N ASN A 196 3.27 1.62 12.97
CA ASN A 196 2.80 1.78 11.60
C ASN A 196 3.94 1.47 10.61
N GLN A 197 3.68 1.69 9.30
CA GLN A 197 4.66 1.51 8.23
C GLN A 197 5.90 2.40 8.42
N SER A 198 5.73 3.68 8.78
CA SER A 198 6.82 4.64 8.99
C SER A 198 7.76 4.17 10.10
N SER A 199 7.20 3.69 11.21
CA SER A 199 7.97 3.07 12.29
C SER A 199 8.74 1.83 11.80
N SER A 200 8.11 0.96 11.02
CA SER A 200 8.74 -0.25 10.46
C SER A 200 9.97 0.08 9.60
N LEU A 201 9.81 0.99 8.64
CA LEU A 201 10.88 1.38 7.73
C LEU A 201 11.99 2.16 8.43
N LYS A 202 11.64 3.09 9.31
CA LYS A 202 12.61 3.85 10.11
C LYS A 202 13.44 2.93 11.01
N LEU A 203 12.79 2.00 11.71
CA LEU A 203 13.45 1.06 12.62
C LEU A 203 14.47 0.20 11.88
N LEU A 204 14.10 -0.31 10.70
CA LEU A 204 15.04 -1.07 9.86
C LEU A 204 16.22 -0.18 9.42
N ALA A 205 15.97 1.04 8.95
CA ALA A 205 17.01 1.96 8.53
C ALA A 205 17.98 2.32 9.67
N ASP A 206 17.45 2.52 10.88
CA ASP A 206 18.23 2.83 12.08
C ASP A 206 19.12 1.67 12.52
N CYS A 207 18.76 0.41 12.25
CA CYS A 207 19.56 -0.77 12.57
C CYS A 207 20.45 -1.25 11.42
N TYR A 208 20.20 -0.79 10.18
CA TYR A 208 20.95 -1.24 9.01
C TYR A 208 22.35 -0.60 8.94
N PRO A 209 23.41 -1.35 8.54
CA PRO A 209 24.80 -0.90 8.61
C PRO A 209 25.23 -0.11 7.35
N PHE A 210 24.66 1.08 7.15
CA PHE A 210 24.94 1.91 5.97
C PHE A 210 26.40 2.37 5.85
N GLN A 211 27.21 2.33 6.91
CA GLN A 211 28.64 2.64 6.80
C GLN A 211 29.39 1.62 5.92
N SER A 212 29.04 0.33 6.03
CA SER A 212 29.61 -0.76 5.22
C SER A 212 28.78 -1.09 3.97
N ASN A 213 27.47 -0.80 4.01
CA ASN A 213 26.52 -1.06 2.93
C ASN A 213 25.89 0.27 2.48
N GLN A 214 26.67 1.09 1.81
CA GLN A 214 26.43 2.53 1.63
C GLN A 214 25.23 2.92 0.76
N ASN A 215 24.47 1.99 0.18
CA ASN A 215 23.41 2.37 -0.74
C ASN A 215 22.02 2.11 -0.16
N LEU A 216 21.11 3.05 -0.35
CA LEU A 216 19.67 2.84 -0.28
C LEU A 216 19.11 3.08 -1.69
N LEU A 217 18.41 2.10 -2.25
CA LEU A 217 17.72 2.22 -3.53
C LEU A 217 16.22 1.99 -3.34
N THR A 218 15.42 3.05 -3.53
CA THR A 218 13.97 3.01 -3.39
C THR A 218 13.27 2.94 -4.76
N VAL A 219 12.14 2.24 -4.84
CA VAL A 219 11.36 2.10 -6.08
C VAL A 219 9.90 2.46 -5.81
N TYR A 220 9.63 3.77 -5.69
CA TYR A 220 8.30 4.32 -5.42
C TYR A 220 7.98 5.41 -6.44
N ASP A 221 6.84 5.29 -7.12
CA ASP A 221 6.32 6.27 -8.09
C ASP A 221 5.50 7.39 -7.42
N TYR A 222 5.47 7.41 -6.09
CA TYR A 222 4.73 8.34 -5.26
C TYR A 222 5.52 8.74 -4.01
N GLU A 223 5.14 9.87 -3.43
CA GLU A 223 5.64 10.34 -2.15
C GLU A 223 5.09 9.50 -1.01
N SER A 224 5.99 8.91 -0.22
CA SER A 224 5.65 8.09 0.92
C SER A 224 6.38 8.62 2.15
N GLU A 225 5.62 9.08 3.14
CA GLU A 225 6.16 9.55 4.42
C GLU A 225 7.07 8.49 5.06
N ALA A 226 6.65 7.22 5.03
CA ALA A 226 7.42 6.11 5.57
C ALA A 226 8.79 5.94 4.88
N VAL A 227 8.83 6.13 3.55
CA VAL A 227 10.08 6.02 2.76
C VAL A 227 10.96 7.24 2.97
N GLU A 228 10.38 8.43 3.15
CA GLU A 228 11.11 9.65 3.47
C GLU A 228 11.76 9.54 4.86
N MET A 229 11.03 9.05 5.86
CA MET A 229 11.58 8.78 7.20
C MET A 229 12.74 7.78 7.17
N MET A 230 12.61 6.69 6.40
CA MET A 230 13.72 5.75 6.15
C MET A 230 14.88 6.42 5.43
N THR A 231 14.61 7.27 4.44
CA THR A 231 15.63 7.99 3.67
C THR A 231 16.44 8.92 4.57
N GLN A 232 15.77 9.68 5.43
CA GLN A 232 16.41 10.58 6.40
C GLN A 232 17.24 9.82 7.42
N SER A 233 16.70 8.75 8.00
CA SER A 233 17.44 7.85 8.91
C SER A 233 18.69 7.26 8.22
N SER A 234 18.53 6.76 7.00
CA SER A 234 19.63 6.17 6.22
C SER A 234 20.74 7.18 5.92
N LYS A 235 20.37 8.41 5.51
CA LYS A 235 21.32 9.52 5.28
C LYS A 235 22.10 9.86 6.55
N LYS A 236 21.44 9.94 7.72
CA LYS A 236 22.10 10.16 9.02
C LYS A 236 23.14 9.06 9.34
N LYS A 237 22.97 7.84 8.80
CA LYS A 237 23.92 6.73 8.92
C LYS A 237 24.95 6.64 7.78
N GLY A 238 25.02 7.66 6.92
CA GLY A 238 26.00 7.73 5.82
C GLY A 238 25.58 7.04 4.52
N ALA A 239 24.29 6.73 4.35
CA ALA A 239 23.81 6.13 3.11
C ALA A 239 23.78 7.14 1.95
N ARG A 240 24.24 6.68 0.78
CA ARG A 240 23.92 7.25 -0.53
C ARG A 240 22.54 6.76 -0.96
N VAL A 241 21.58 7.68 -0.97
CA VAL A 241 20.19 7.39 -1.36
C VAL A 241 20.01 7.60 -2.85
N MET A 242 19.31 6.67 -3.49
CA MET A 242 18.99 6.64 -4.90
C MET A 242 17.52 6.22 -5.07
N SER A 243 16.85 6.75 -6.08
CA SER A 243 15.46 6.40 -6.39
C SER A 243 15.33 5.95 -7.84
N ALA A 244 14.48 4.96 -8.09
CA ALA A 244 14.07 4.59 -9.44
C ALA A 244 13.29 5.72 -10.10
N GLU A 245 13.32 5.76 -11.43
CA GLU A 245 12.54 6.71 -12.23
C GLU A 245 11.39 6.02 -12.98
N PHE A 246 10.33 6.77 -13.26
CA PHE A 246 9.08 6.24 -13.81
C PHE A 246 8.64 7.02 -15.05
N SER A 247 8.30 6.31 -16.12
CA SER A 247 7.97 6.89 -17.42
C SER A 247 6.65 7.67 -17.38
N TRP A 248 6.66 8.92 -17.81
CA TRP A 248 5.45 9.68 -18.02
C TRP A 248 4.65 9.17 -19.24
N PRO A 249 3.30 9.15 -19.19
CA PRO A 249 2.41 9.28 -18.03
C PRO A 249 2.02 7.92 -17.41
N ASN A 250 2.48 6.81 -17.99
CA ASN A 250 2.05 5.46 -17.60
C ASN A 250 2.69 4.95 -16.30
N LEU A 251 3.61 5.71 -15.73
CA LEU A 251 4.43 5.44 -14.55
C LEU A 251 5.03 4.03 -14.50
N SER A 252 5.41 3.51 -15.67
CA SER A 252 6.18 2.27 -15.74
C SER A 252 7.63 2.53 -15.35
N ILE A 253 8.22 1.62 -14.57
CA ILE A 253 9.63 1.69 -14.18
C ILE A 253 10.51 1.83 -15.41
N GLN A 254 11.42 2.81 -15.37
CA GLN A 254 12.53 2.95 -16.32
C GLN A 254 13.53 1.80 -16.15
N SER A 255 13.18 0.64 -16.70
CA SER A 255 13.84 -0.65 -16.44
C SER A 255 15.32 -0.62 -16.81
N GLY A 256 15.69 0.05 -17.89
CA GLY A 256 17.09 0.21 -18.28
C GLY A 256 17.92 1.02 -17.28
N LYS A 257 17.33 2.05 -16.66
CA LYS A 257 17.98 2.87 -15.61
C LYS A 257 18.07 2.09 -14.31
N LEU A 258 16.97 1.49 -13.86
CA LEU A 258 16.95 0.70 -12.62
C LEU A 258 17.96 -0.45 -12.67
N ARG A 259 18.04 -1.18 -13.80
CA ARG A 259 19.03 -2.23 -14.00
C ARG A 259 20.47 -1.71 -13.83
N LYS A 260 20.79 -0.53 -14.36
CA LYS A 260 22.13 0.08 -14.22
C LYS A 260 22.43 0.48 -12.77
N MET A 261 21.41 0.85 -11.99
CA MET A 261 21.56 1.17 -10.57
C MET A 261 21.78 -0.08 -9.73
N ILE A 262 21.11 -1.19 -10.06
CA ILE A 262 21.25 -2.47 -9.36
C ILE A 262 22.60 -3.12 -9.69
N VAL A 263 22.93 -3.25 -10.97
CA VAL A 263 24.11 -3.97 -11.45
C VAL A 263 25.35 -3.08 -11.35
N SER A 264 26.30 -3.47 -10.48
CA SER A 264 27.63 -2.84 -10.47
C SER A 264 28.49 -3.39 -11.60
N ARG A 265 29.12 -2.51 -12.38
CA ARG A 265 30.14 -2.88 -13.40
C ARG A 265 31.57 -2.92 -12.83
N GLY A 266 31.76 -2.55 -11.57
CA GLY A 266 33.09 -2.45 -10.93
C GLY A 266 33.43 -3.61 -9.99
N ARG A 267 34.69 -3.66 -9.52
CA ARG A 267 35.17 -4.66 -8.54
C ARG A 267 34.45 -4.58 -7.17
N LYS A 268 33.81 -3.46 -6.85
CA LYS A 268 32.96 -3.29 -5.65
C LYS A 268 31.50 -3.59 -6.01
N ARG A 269 30.93 -4.66 -5.43
CA ARG A 269 29.48 -4.96 -5.53
C ARG A 269 28.69 -3.79 -4.93
N ASN A 270 27.56 -3.45 -5.55
CA ASN A 270 26.62 -2.48 -4.97
C ASN A 270 25.98 -3.13 -3.73
N ARG A 271 26.56 -2.89 -2.56
CA ARG A 271 26.00 -3.34 -1.29
C ARG A 271 25.13 -2.25 -0.70
N GLY A 272 23.95 -2.63 -0.23
CA GLY A 272 22.94 -1.69 0.19
C GLY A 272 21.60 -2.34 0.41
N LEU A 273 20.62 -1.52 0.74
CA LEU A 273 19.24 -1.92 0.91
C LEU A 273 18.45 -1.52 -0.35
N PHE A 274 17.83 -2.50 -0.99
CA PHE A 274 16.90 -2.32 -2.10
C PHE A 274 15.48 -2.43 -1.56
N VAL A 275 14.70 -1.34 -1.68
CA VAL A 275 13.37 -1.22 -1.10
C VAL A 275 12.36 -0.97 -2.20
N PHE A 276 11.38 -1.86 -2.34
CA PHE A 276 10.33 -1.70 -3.32
C PHE A 276 9.04 -2.37 -2.86
N PRO A 277 7.87 -1.81 -3.23
CA PRO A 277 6.63 -2.55 -3.14
C PRO A 277 6.47 -3.46 -4.38
N LEU A 278 5.57 -4.43 -4.35
CA LEU A 278 5.20 -5.17 -5.58
C LEU A 278 4.12 -4.46 -6.39
N GLN A 279 3.49 -3.46 -5.79
CA GLN A 279 2.49 -2.64 -6.44
C GLN A 279 2.51 -1.23 -5.87
N SER A 280 2.33 -0.22 -6.74
CA SER A 280 2.01 1.13 -6.30
C SER A 280 0.63 1.16 -5.62
N ARG A 281 0.56 1.66 -4.38
CA ARG A 281 -0.72 1.99 -3.72
C ARG A 281 -1.42 3.19 -4.34
N MET A 282 -0.72 3.96 -5.18
CA MET A 282 -1.23 5.18 -5.79
C MET A 282 -1.72 4.94 -7.22
N THR A 283 -0.85 4.41 -8.09
CA THR A 283 -1.17 4.26 -9.52
C THR A 283 -1.69 2.88 -9.91
N GLY A 284 -1.59 1.91 -9.00
CA GLY A 284 -1.85 0.50 -9.32
C GLY A 284 -0.81 -0.12 -10.26
N SER A 285 0.34 0.52 -10.49
CA SER A 285 1.44 -0.09 -11.25
C SER A 285 1.99 -1.31 -10.51
N CYS A 286 1.97 -2.48 -11.14
CA CYS A 286 2.60 -3.69 -10.61
C CYS A 286 4.06 -3.80 -11.03
N TYR A 287 4.93 -4.16 -10.09
CA TYR A 287 6.37 -4.30 -10.28
C TYR A 287 6.78 -5.78 -10.26
N SER A 288 7.70 -6.15 -11.16
CA SER A 288 8.12 -7.55 -11.31
C SER A 288 8.98 -8.01 -10.14
N TYR A 289 8.71 -9.22 -9.63
CA TYR A 289 9.55 -9.89 -8.64
C TYR A 289 11.00 -10.09 -9.13
N GLN A 290 11.23 -10.08 -10.44
CA GLN A 290 12.57 -10.22 -11.02
C GLN A 290 13.54 -9.14 -10.53
N TRP A 291 13.01 -7.97 -10.11
CA TRP A 291 13.85 -6.93 -9.51
C TRP A 291 14.44 -7.36 -8.16
N MET A 292 13.70 -8.11 -7.35
CA MET A 292 14.19 -8.68 -6.10
C MET A 292 15.30 -9.70 -6.35
N SER A 293 15.08 -10.69 -7.23
CA SER A 293 16.12 -11.68 -7.55
C SER A 293 17.37 -11.01 -8.10
N MET A 294 17.20 -10.07 -9.03
CA MET A 294 18.31 -9.32 -9.61
C MET A 294 19.08 -8.52 -8.55
N ALA A 295 18.38 -7.88 -7.61
CA ALA A 295 19.01 -7.16 -6.51
C ALA A 295 19.82 -8.10 -5.62
N GLN A 296 19.24 -9.23 -5.18
CA GLN A 296 19.93 -10.21 -4.34
C GLN A 296 21.16 -10.82 -5.02
N GLU A 297 21.07 -11.21 -6.30
CA GLU A 297 22.19 -11.72 -7.11
C GLU A 297 23.35 -10.70 -7.22
N ASN A 298 23.02 -9.41 -7.20
CA ASN A 298 23.98 -8.31 -7.25
C ASN A 298 24.47 -7.83 -5.87
N GLY A 299 24.09 -8.52 -4.79
CA GLY A 299 24.60 -8.28 -3.44
C GLY A 299 23.85 -7.23 -2.63
N TRP A 300 22.61 -6.91 -3.02
CA TRP A 300 21.71 -6.09 -2.24
C TRP A 300 20.95 -6.94 -1.22
N HIS A 301 20.71 -6.39 -0.02
CA HIS A 301 19.64 -6.90 0.82
C HIS A 301 18.32 -6.30 0.35
N VAL A 302 17.25 -7.08 0.36
CA VAL A 302 15.94 -6.65 -0.15
C VAL A 302 14.95 -6.50 0.99
N LEU A 303 14.31 -5.32 1.03
CA LEU A 303 13.09 -5.07 1.79
C LEU A 303 11.91 -5.01 0.82
N LEU A 304 10.97 -5.94 1.00
CA LEU A 304 9.70 -5.95 0.29
C LEU A 304 8.64 -5.18 1.08
N ASP A 305 8.08 -4.13 0.47
CA ASP A 305 6.89 -3.45 1.00
C ASP A 305 5.60 -4.13 0.51
N ALA A 306 4.91 -4.80 1.42
CA ALA A 306 3.66 -5.49 1.17
C ALA A 306 2.42 -4.69 1.59
N CYS A 307 2.55 -3.42 2.00
CA CYS A 307 1.41 -2.62 2.48
C CYS A 307 0.36 -2.32 1.39
N ALA A 308 0.75 -2.35 0.12
CA ALA A 308 -0.13 -2.08 -1.02
C ALA A 308 -0.76 -3.33 -1.64
N LEU A 309 -0.44 -4.52 -1.10
CA LEU A 309 -0.87 -5.79 -1.67
C LEU A 309 -2.27 -6.14 -1.21
N GLY A 310 -3.06 -6.70 -2.12
CA GLY A 310 -4.41 -7.14 -1.82
C GLY A 310 -4.41 -8.31 -0.83
N PRO A 311 -5.54 -8.55 -0.13
CA PRO A 311 -5.69 -9.73 0.68
C PRO A 311 -5.39 -10.98 -0.15
N LYS A 312 -4.61 -11.91 0.41
CA LYS A 312 -4.17 -13.15 -0.24
C LYS A 312 -3.21 -13.02 -1.42
N ASP A 313 -2.86 -11.83 -1.88
CA ASP A 313 -1.83 -11.70 -2.93
C ASP A 313 -0.51 -12.37 -2.49
N MET A 314 -0.29 -12.49 -1.18
CA MET A 314 0.83 -13.22 -0.56
C MET A 314 0.86 -14.71 -0.91
N ASP A 315 -0.31 -15.34 -1.06
CA ASP A 315 -0.41 -16.75 -1.46
C ASP A 315 0.20 -16.95 -2.86
N SER A 316 0.09 -15.93 -3.72
CA SER A 316 0.64 -15.94 -5.08
C SER A 316 2.11 -15.53 -5.15
N LEU A 317 2.63 -14.86 -4.13
CA LEU A 317 3.99 -14.30 -4.16
C LEU A 317 5.09 -15.36 -4.25
N GLY A 318 4.77 -16.62 -3.97
CA GLY A 318 5.77 -17.68 -3.93
C GLY A 318 6.90 -17.29 -2.97
N LEU A 319 6.57 -16.78 -1.77
CA LEU A 319 7.58 -16.45 -0.75
C LEU A 319 8.38 -17.69 -0.30
N SER A 320 7.90 -18.90 -0.62
CA SER A 320 8.68 -20.13 -0.55
C SER A 320 9.90 -20.13 -1.50
N ILE A 321 9.77 -19.46 -2.65
CA ILE A 321 10.80 -19.32 -3.70
C ILE A 321 11.56 -18.01 -3.53
N PHE A 322 10.85 -16.90 -3.37
CA PHE A 322 11.43 -15.57 -3.25
C PHE A 322 11.44 -15.12 -1.78
N LYS A 323 12.60 -15.22 -1.13
CA LYS A 323 12.77 -14.93 0.30
C LYS A 323 13.49 -13.58 0.51
N PRO A 324 12.78 -12.44 0.59
CA PRO A 324 13.41 -11.15 0.88
C PRO A 324 14.08 -11.16 2.26
N ASP A 325 15.08 -10.32 2.46
CA ASP A 325 15.76 -10.21 3.77
C ASP A 325 14.83 -9.60 4.82
N PHE A 326 14.00 -8.65 4.40
CA PHE A 326 13.05 -7.95 5.22
C PHE A 326 11.70 -7.82 4.50
N LEU A 327 10.61 -7.80 5.24
CA LEU A 327 9.27 -7.51 4.71
C LEU A 327 8.54 -6.57 5.65
N THR A 328 7.81 -5.59 5.11
CA THR A 328 6.93 -4.71 5.89
C THR A 328 5.50 -4.84 5.39
N CYS A 329 4.53 -4.81 6.29
CA CYS A 329 3.12 -4.73 5.95
C CYS A 329 2.36 -3.94 7.02
N SER A 330 1.13 -3.53 6.71
CA SER A 330 0.28 -2.76 7.61
C SER A 330 -1.11 -3.36 7.69
N PHE A 331 -1.63 -3.41 8.90
CA PHE A 331 -2.96 -3.87 9.24
C PHE A 331 -3.75 -2.71 9.85
N TYR A 332 -4.91 -2.42 9.29
CA TYR A 332 -5.81 -1.38 9.80
C TYR A 332 -7.09 -2.00 10.37
N LYS A 333 -7.75 -1.21 11.20
CA LYS A 333 -9.12 -1.50 11.63
C LYS A 333 -10.03 -0.98 10.53
N VAL A 334 -10.81 -1.86 9.89
CA VAL A 334 -11.54 -1.48 8.67
C VAL A 334 -12.50 -0.32 8.96
N PHE A 335 -13.10 -0.28 10.17
CA PHE A 335 -13.97 0.81 10.60
C PHE A 335 -13.95 0.98 12.14
N GLY A 336 -13.75 2.22 12.61
CA GLY A 336 -13.69 2.66 14.01
C GLY A 336 -13.21 4.12 14.11
N GLU A 337 -13.39 4.77 15.27
CA GLU A 337 -13.06 6.19 15.48
C GLU A 337 -11.56 6.51 15.28
N ASN A 338 -10.70 5.49 15.25
CA ASN A 338 -9.27 5.62 15.01
C ASN A 338 -8.79 4.59 13.96
N PRO A 339 -8.45 5.01 12.73
CA PRO A 339 -8.00 4.11 11.66
C PRO A 339 -6.56 3.60 11.87
N SER A 340 -5.82 4.14 12.84
CA SER A 340 -4.44 3.73 13.11
C SER A 340 -4.40 2.32 13.73
N GLY A 341 -4.38 1.31 12.86
CA GLY A 341 -4.02 -0.05 13.23
C GLY A 341 -2.52 -0.15 13.54
N PHE A 342 -1.89 -1.27 13.19
CA PHE A 342 -0.46 -1.50 13.44
C PHE A 342 0.27 -1.99 12.18
N GLY A 343 1.59 -1.82 12.17
CA GLY A 343 2.48 -2.40 11.16
C GLY A 343 3.17 -3.66 11.66
N CYS A 344 3.75 -4.41 10.73
CA CYS A 344 4.65 -5.53 11.06
C CYS A 344 5.95 -5.40 10.26
N LEU A 345 7.08 -5.65 10.92
CA LEU A 345 8.38 -5.88 10.30
C LEU A 345 8.73 -7.36 10.42
N PHE A 346 8.97 -8.03 9.31
CA PHE A 346 9.49 -9.38 9.27
C PHE A 346 10.97 -9.34 8.93
N VAL A 347 11.78 -10.03 9.72
CA VAL A 347 13.21 -10.15 9.52
C VAL A 347 13.54 -11.61 9.27
N LYS A 348 14.16 -11.90 8.12
CA LYS A 348 14.64 -13.24 7.82
C LYS A 348 15.74 -13.60 8.83
N LYS A 349 15.61 -14.73 9.49
CA LYS A 349 16.54 -15.12 10.57
C LYS A 349 17.99 -15.20 10.09
N SER A 350 18.22 -15.68 8.86
CA SER A 350 19.55 -15.71 8.24
C SER A 350 20.15 -14.33 7.99
N SER A 351 19.31 -13.29 7.90
CA SER A 351 19.70 -11.91 7.62
C SER A 351 19.73 -11.05 8.91
N ALA A 352 19.33 -11.60 10.05
CA ALA A 352 19.29 -10.89 11.34
C ALA A 352 20.69 -10.39 11.78
N SER A 353 21.75 -11.14 11.47
CA SER A 353 23.14 -10.78 11.79
C SER A 353 23.66 -9.54 11.03
N VAL A 354 22.96 -9.10 9.98
CA VAL A 354 23.28 -7.87 9.25
C VAL A 354 22.93 -6.65 10.08
N LEU A 355 21.87 -6.74 10.92
CA LEU A 355 21.41 -5.65 11.76
C LEU A 355 22.42 -5.39 12.89
N LYS A 356 22.68 -4.12 13.16
CA LYS A 356 23.58 -3.70 14.24
C LYS A 356 22.80 -2.97 15.31
N ASP A 357 23.25 -3.13 16.55
CA ASP A 357 22.76 -2.31 17.66
C ASP A 357 23.03 -0.85 17.35
N SER A 358 21.97 -0.06 17.37
CA SER A 358 22.08 1.38 17.29
C SER A 358 22.12 1.93 18.70
N THR A 359 23.31 2.33 19.16
CA THR A 359 23.50 2.97 20.48
C THR A 359 22.73 4.28 20.64
N ASN A 360 22.26 4.87 19.52
CA ASN A 360 21.56 6.16 19.48
C ASN A 360 20.10 6.05 18.99
N ALA A 361 19.61 4.85 18.65
CA ALA A 361 18.19 4.70 18.30
C ALA A 361 17.40 4.50 19.59
N THR A 362 16.78 5.56 20.08
CA THR A 362 15.56 5.37 20.86
C THR A 362 14.64 4.52 20.00
N SER A 363 14.30 3.33 20.50
CA SER A 363 13.49 2.29 19.87
C SER A 363 12.02 2.70 19.73
N ILE A 364 11.78 3.89 19.21
CA ILE A 364 10.46 4.47 19.03
C ILE A 364 9.82 3.77 17.84
N GLY A 365 8.78 3.00 18.11
CA GLY A 365 7.93 2.42 17.09
C GLY A 365 7.74 0.91 17.16
N ILE A 366 8.46 0.17 18.02
CA ILE A 366 8.07 -1.20 18.38
C ILE A 366 6.91 -1.11 19.38
N VAL A 367 5.89 -1.93 19.18
CA VAL A 367 4.69 -1.92 20.01
C VAL A 367 4.36 -3.31 20.53
N SER A 368 3.60 -3.34 21.61
CA SER A 368 2.85 -4.51 22.06
C SER A 368 1.38 -4.33 21.74
N LEU A 369 0.73 -5.44 21.44
CA LEU A 369 -0.72 -5.50 21.40
C LEU A 369 -1.19 -6.00 22.77
N VAL A 370 -1.86 -5.15 23.53
CA VAL A 370 -2.35 -5.49 24.88
C VAL A 370 -3.87 -5.60 24.87
N PRO A 371 -4.46 -6.51 25.65
CA PRO A 371 -5.91 -6.58 25.79
C PRO A 371 -6.48 -5.23 26.23
N SER A 372 -7.55 -4.76 25.56
CA SER A 372 -8.15 -3.49 25.94
C SER A 372 -8.74 -3.57 27.35
N SER A 373 -8.31 -2.66 28.24
CA SER A 373 -8.80 -2.58 29.61
C SER A 373 -9.90 -1.53 29.70
N ARG A 374 -11.12 -1.93 30.09
CA ARG A 374 -12.19 -0.97 30.38
C ARG A 374 -11.85 -0.21 31.67
N THR A 375 -11.36 1.02 31.58
CA THR A 375 -11.36 1.93 32.73
C THR A 375 -12.74 2.56 32.85
N PHE A 376 -13.63 1.95 33.63
CA PHE A 376 -14.85 2.62 34.08
C PHE A 376 -14.45 3.66 35.15
N GLN A 377 -14.54 4.94 34.83
CA GLN A 377 -14.66 6.00 35.84
C GLN A 377 -15.94 6.77 35.55
N PHE A 378 -17.01 6.41 36.25
CA PHE A 378 -18.12 7.33 36.49
C PHE A 378 -17.67 8.24 37.65
N PRO A 379 -17.78 9.57 37.54
CA PRO A 379 -17.76 10.43 38.70
C PRO A 379 -19.12 10.28 39.39
N GLU A 380 -19.20 9.46 40.44
CA GLU A 380 -20.26 9.63 41.43
C GLU A 380 -19.90 10.85 42.29
N GLU A 381 -20.71 11.91 42.15
CA GLU A 381 -20.79 12.98 43.12
C GLU A 381 -21.24 12.41 44.46
N GLN A 382 -20.31 12.22 45.40
CA GLN A 382 -20.62 12.26 46.82
C GLN A 382 -19.58 13.09 47.55
N ALA A 383 -20.04 14.24 48.04
CA ALA A 383 -19.35 15.07 49.00
C ALA A 383 -19.21 14.31 50.33
N ASN A 384 -17.99 14.22 50.87
CA ASN A 384 -17.65 14.76 52.20
C ASN A 384 -16.19 14.46 52.61
N THR A 385 -15.47 15.56 52.85
CA THR A 385 -14.55 15.86 53.97
C THR A 385 -13.24 15.08 54.13
N ASP A 386 -12.18 15.78 53.74
CA ASP A 386 -10.86 15.97 54.38
C ASP A 386 -9.92 14.81 54.74
N MET A 387 -8.66 15.04 54.32
CA MET A 387 -7.36 14.60 54.85
C MET A 387 -6.83 13.23 54.37
N GLU A 388 -5.93 13.25 53.37
CA GLU A 388 -4.48 13.32 53.61
C GLU A 388 -3.68 13.38 52.29
N ILE A 389 -2.74 14.33 52.27
CA ILE A 389 -1.79 14.62 51.20
C ILE A 389 -0.53 13.79 51.46
N GLU A 390 -0.17 12.89 50.55
CA GLU A 390 1.23 12.65 50.13
C GLU A 390 1.33 11.55 49.06
N GLN A 391 1.16 11.91 47.78
CA GLN A 391 1.84 11.23 46.65
C GLN A 391 1.66 11.92 45.29
N LYS A 392 1.44 13.24 45.28
CA LYS A 392 1.28 14.02 44.03
C LYS A 392 2.29 15.15 43.84
N ALA A 393 3.36 15.18 44.63
CA ALA A 393 4.40 16.21 44.55
C ALA A 393 5.66 15.79 43.75
N LYS A 394 5.54 14.83 42.83
CA LYS A 394 6.65 14.44 41.93
C LYS A 394 6.34 14.53 40.44
N PHE A 395 5.22 15.17 40.08
CA PHE A 395 4.77 15.34 38.68
C PHE A 395 4.58 16.81 38.26
N GLU A 396 4.94 17.80 39.09
CA GLU A 396 4.78 19.23 38.76
C GLU A 396 6.08 20.06 38.81
N LEU A 397 7.23 19.41 38.67
CA LEU A 397 8.47 20.11 38.38
C LEU A 397 9.07 19.48 37.11
N TRP A 398 8.57 19.93 35.96
CA TRP A 398 9.16 19.94 34.60
C TRP A 398 8.07 20.38 33.61
N LYS A 399 7.42 21.49 33.96
CA LYS A 399 6.39 22.14 33.16
C LYS A 399 6.75 23.62 33.04
N ASP A 400 7.95 23.83 32.51
CA ASP A 400 8.39 25.06 31.85
C ASP A 400 9.54 24.63 30.95
N ASP A 401 9.51 25.08 29.69
CA ASP A 401 10.31 24.65 28.54
C ASP A 401 9.94 23.30 27.89
N LEU A 402 8.81 23.29 27.17
CA LEU A 402 8.62 22.66 25.84
C LEU A 402 7.15 22.79 25.42
N ASP A 403 6.78 23.94 24.88
CA ASP A 403 5.58 24.07 24.05
C ASP A 403 5.88 23.49 22.65
N VAL A 404 5.39 22.27 22.38
CA VAL A 404 5.21 21.74 21.02
C VAL A 404 3.76 21.27 20.91
N PRO A 405 2.92 21.88 20.04
CA PRO A 405 1.55 21.43 19.87
C PRO A 405 1.50 20.11 19.06
N MET A 406 0.70 19.17 19.53
CA MET A 406 0.34 17.95 18.82
C MET A 406 -0.57 18.33 17.64
N GLN A 407 0.02 18.52 16.46
CA GLN A 407 -0.70 18.85 15.23
C GLN A 407 -1.00 17.61 14.39
N HIS A 408 -2.26 17.55 13.93
CA HIS A 408 -2.75 16.66 12.89
C HIS A 408 -1.87 16.76 11.63
N SER A 409 -1.64 15.62 10.98
CA SER A 409 -0.90 15.52 9.72
C SER A 409 -1.47 16.48 8.66
N PHE A 410 -0.80 17.61 8.48
CA PHE A 410 -0.98 18.54 7.37
C PHE A 410 0.34 19.29 7.14
N SER A 411 0.76 19.36 5.88
CA SER A 411 2.09 19.80 5.43
C SER A 411 2.20 21.33 5.35
N GLY A 412 3.28 21.90 5.88
CA GLY A 412 3.71 23.28 5.65
C GLY A 412 5.11 23.55 6.23
N PRO A 413 6.04 24.25 5.52
CA PRO A 413 7.45 24.33 5.92
C PRO A 413 7.79 25.65 6.63
N LEU A 414 8.69 25.62 7.62
CA LEU A 414 9.37 26.82 8.12
C LEU A 414 10.84 26.54 8.49
N SER A 415 11.63 27.57 8.20
CA SER A 415 13.08 27.71 8.07
C SER A 415 13.90 27.58 9.36
N VAL A 416 15.14 27.08 9.26
CA VAL A 416 16.17 27.19 10.32
C VAL A 416 17.49 27.71 9.75
N GLU A 417 18.08 28.58 10.56
CA GLU A 417 19.30 29.36 10.40
C GLU A 417 20.58 28.54 10.21
N GLN A 418 21.53 29.15 9.51
CA GLN A 418 22.88 28.65 9.25
C GLN A 418 23.80 28.88 10.46
N LYS A 419 24.59 27.85 10.82
CA LYS A 419 25.93 28.05 11.39
C LYS A 419 26.96 27.13 10.73
N SER A 420 28.09 27.76 10.46
CA SER A 420 29.29 27.34 9.72
C SER A 420 30.34 26.66 10.60
N GLY A 421 31.25 25.91 9.97
CA GLY A 421 32.54 25.47 10.53
C GLY A 421 33.01 24.16 9.90
N GLU A 422 33.78 24.21 8.80
CA GLU A 422 35.25 23.99 8.74
C GLU A 422 35.66 22.50 8.92
N THR A 423 35.87 21.78 7.81
CA THR A 423 37.16 21.44 7.17
C THR A 423 38.16 20.68 8.03
N SER A 424 38.49 19.44 7.63
CA SER A 424 39.88 19.02 7.32
C SER A 424 39.93 17.65 6.65
N LYS A 425 40.76 17.57 5.61
CA LYS A 425 41.13 16.40 4.80
C LYS A 425 42.37 15.73 5.38
N SER A 426 42.54 14.42 5.16
CA SER A 426 43.84 13.86 4.72
C SER A 426 43.75 12.38 4.28
N HIS A 427 44.36 12.14 3.11
CA HIS A 427 45.02 10.97 2.48
C HIS A 427 44.79 9.54 3.03
N GLU A 428 44.29 8.58 2.23
CA GLU A 428 44.97 7.77 1.17
C GLU A 428 45.99 6.75 1.71
N ILE A 429 45.80 5.46 1.38
CA ILE A 429 46.71 4.60 0.59
C ILE A 429 46.10 3.18 0.43
N GLU A 430 46.43 2.58 -0.71
CA GLU A 430 46.07 1.30 -1.35
C GLU A 430 46.52 0.05 -0.54
N GLU A 431 46.13 -1.23 -0.75
CA GLU A 431 46.28 -2.13 -1.92
C GLU A 431 45.58 -3.50 -1.55
N VAL A 432 44.71 -4.11 -2.36
CA VAL A 432 44.91 -5.24 -3.33
C VAL A 432 45.25 -6.66 -2.77
N SER A 433 44.35 -7.64 -3.04
CA SER A 433 44.59 -9.05 -3.52
C SER A 433 43.37 -9.94 -3.17
N VAL A 434 42.46 -10.31 -4.08
CA VAL A 434 42.42 -11.41 -5.09
C VAL A 434 42.82 -12.80 -4.59
N MET A 435 41.83 -13.67 -4.36
CA MET A 435 41.85 -15.05 -4.85
C MET A 435 40.44 -15.57 -5.19
N ARG A 436 40.32 -16.09 -6.41
CA ARG A 436 39.18 -16.85 -6.94
C ARG A 436 39.31 -18.31 -6.52
N LYS A 437 38.20 -18.98 -6.23
CA LYS A 437 38.06 -20.41 -6.53
C LYS A 437 36.61 -20.75 -6.88
N ALA A 438 36.46 -21.20 -8.12
CA ALA A 438 35.27 -21.85 -8.67
C ALA A 438 35.27 -23.34 -8.29
N LEU A 439 34.12 -23.99 -8.46
CA LEU A 439 33.80 -25.42 -8.65
C LEU A 439 32.41 -25.64 -8.01
N SER A 440 31.49 -26.47 -8.48
CA SER A 440 31.21 -27.19 -9.72
C SER A 440 29.90 -27.91 -9.40
N PHE A 441 28.89 -27.78 -10.26
CA PHE A 441 27.60 -28.43 -10.09
C PHE A 441 27.70 -29.91 -10.49
N SER A 442 26.94 -30.80 -9.83
CA SER A 442 26.72 -32.18 -10.27
C SER A 442 25.25 -32.56 -10.10
N GLU A 443 24.68 -33.03 -11.20
CA GLU A 443 23.30 -33.49 -11.41
C GLU A 443 22.98 -34.78 -10.65
N VAL A 444 21.74 -34.95 -10.17
CA VAL A 444 21.09 -36.27 -9.99
C VAL A 444 19.56 -36.16 -10.15
N ILE A 445 19.07 -36.75 -11.25
CA ILE A 445 17.94 -37.68 -11.45
C ILE A 445 16.52 -37.27 -11.02
N GLU A 446 15.66 -37.15 -12.05
CA GLU A 446 14.22 -36.92 -12.04
C GLU A 446 13.44 -38.25 -11.91
N LEU A 447 12.67 -38.41 -10.84
CA LEU A 447 11.73 -39.54 -10.64
C LEU A 447 10.30 -39.00 -10.60
N LYS A 448 9.49 -39.42 -11.57
CA LYS A 448 8.07 -39.09 -11.73
C LYS A 448 7.22 -39.91 -10.75
N THR A 449 6.59 -39.24 -9.79
CA THR A 449 5.39 -39.75 -9.07
C THR A 449 4.43 -38.58 -8.79
N PRO A 450 3.10 -38.81 -8.80
CA PRO A 450 2.11 -37.74 -8.68
C PRO A 450 2.13 -37.10 -7.28
N PHE A 451 2.06 -35.77 -7.24
CA PHE A 451 2.13 -34.95 -6.04
C PHE A 451 0.80 -35.02 -5.26
N GLU A 452 0.68 -35.97 -4.34
CA GLU A 452 -0.30 -35.89 -3.25
C GLU A 452 0.19 -34.88 -2.20
N SER A 453 -0.73 -34.04 -1.73
CA SER A 453 -0.51 -33.01 -0.72
C SER A 453 0.17 -33.59 0.53
N ALA A 454 1.39 -33.16 0.79
CA ALA A 454 2.14 -33.50 1.99
C ALA A 454 1.56 -32.78 3.22
N ARG A 455 0.44 -33.28 3.73
CA ARG A 455 0.00 -33.03 5.11
C ARG A 455 0.87 -33.90 6.02
N SER A 456 2.04 -33.37 6.39
CA SER A 456 2.93 -33.99 7.36
C SER A 456 2.22 -34.19 8.69
N LYS A 457 2.14 -35.46 9.11
CA LYS A 457 1.74 -35.91 10.44
C LYS A 457 2.65 -35.29 11.50
N TYR A 458 2.11 -34.42 12.33
CA TYR A 458 2.67 -34.15 13.66
C TYR A 458 1.96 -35.04 14.66
N SER A 459 2.72 -35.92 15.30
CA SER A 459 2.29 -36.76 16.41
C SER A 459 2.11 -35.93 17.68
N GLU A 460 0.89 -35.96 18.21
CA GLU A 460 0.48 -35.87 19.63
C GLU A 460 1.37 -35.04 20.58
N GLY A 461 1.04 -33.76 20.65
CA GLY A 461 0.94 -33.01 21.89
C GLY A 461 -0.33 -32.17 21.79
N SER A 462 -1.38 -32.56 22.52
CA SER A 462 -2.70 -31.91 22.47
C SER A 462 -2.63 -30.47 22.98
N VAL A 463 -2.30 -29.53 22.09
CA VAL A 463 -2.56 -28.10 22.31
C VAL A 463 -4.05 -27.88 22.01
N ASN A 464 -4.80 -27.54 23.06
CA ASN A 464 -6.22 -27.27 22.99
C ASN A 464 -6.46 -26.02 22.12
N TRP A 465 -6.93 -26.18 20.88
CA TRP A 465 -7.21 -25.09 19.92
C TRP A 465 -8.48 -24.27 20.25
N SER A 466 -8.91 -24.23 21.51
CA SER A 466 -10.28 -23.83 21.85
C SER A 466 -10.57 -22.32 21.90
N SER A 467 -9.64 -21.45 21.49
CA SER A 467 -9.89 -20.01 21.33
C SER A 467 -8.95 -19.41 20.27
N GLU A 468 -9.19 -19.71 18.98
CA GLU A 468 -8.55 -19.00 17.87
C GLU A 468 -9.02 -17.53 17.88
N ILE A 469 -8.09 -16.57 17.77
CA ILE A 469 -8.48 -15.15 17.68
C ILE A 469 -9.19 -14.95 16.35
N GLU A 470 -10.45 -14.56 16.41
CA GLU A 470 -11.23 -14.19 15.24
C GLU A 470 -10.81 -12.79 14.76
N CYS A 471 -10.17 -12.76 13.60
CA CYS A 471 -9.79 -11.54 12.89
C CYS A 471 -10.72 -11.40 11.70
N ARG A 472 -11.99 -11.04 11.92
CA ARG A 472 -13.07 -11.06 10.91
C ARG A 472 -12.63 -10.52 9.56
N GLY A 473 -11.88 -9.42 9.51
CA GLY A 473 -11.39 -8.86 8.24
C GLY A 473 -10.47 -9.81 7.46
N LEU A 474 -9.54 -10.48 8.13
CA LEU A 474 -8.69 -11.51 7.54
C LEU A 474 -9.48 -12.80 7.25
N ASP A 475 -10.38 -13.20 8.15
CA ASP A 475 -11.21 -14.41 8.01
C ASP A 475 -12.18 -14.28 6.83
N HIS A 476 -12.75 -13.09 6.61
CA HIS A 476 -13.55 -12.78 5.43
C HIS A 476 -12.72 -12.88 4.15
N ALA A 477 -11.50 -12.34 4.16
CA ALA A 477 -10.60 -12.49 3.02
C ALA A 477 -10.22 -13.96 2.77
N ASP A 478 -10.02 -14.76 3.81
CA ASP A 478 -9.78 -16.21 3.72
C ASP A 478 -11.00 -16.92 3.13
N SER A 479 -12.21 -16.56 3.56
CA SER A 479 -13.46 -17.19 3.10
C SER A 479 -13.76 -16.93 1.62
N LEU A 480 -13.34 -15.77 1.09
CA LEU A 480 -13.47 -15.43 -0.33
C LEU A 480 -12.35 -16.05 -1.16
N GLY A 481 -11.15 -16.10 -0.59
CA GLY A 481 -9.94 -16.58 -1.24
C GLY A 481 -9.40 -15.62 -2.33
N LEU A 482 -8.15 -15.87 -2.71
CA LEU A 482 -7.41 -15.04 -3.66
C LEU A 482 -8.14 -14.83 -4.99
N ILE A 483 -8.64 -15.92 -5.59
CA ILE A 483 -9.15 -15.92 -6.96
C ILE A 483 -10.34 -14.96 -7.11
N LEU A 484 -11.29 -15.02 -6.17
CA LEU A 484 -12.49 -14.18 -6.20
C LEU A 484 -12.15 -12.73 -5.88
N ILE A 485 -11.30 -12.48 -4.87
CA ILE A 485 -10.85 -11.12 -4.51
C ILE A 485 -10.13 -10.46 -5.68
N SER A 486 -9.11 -11.12 -6.26
CA SER A 486 -8.36 -10.55 -7.38
C SER A 486 -9.22 -10.37 -8.63
N SER A 487 -10.16 -11.28 -8.91
CA SER A 487 -11.07 -11.15 -10.06
C SER A 487 -12.02 -9.97 -9.87
N ARG A 488 -12.64 -9.85 -8.69
CA ARG A 488 -13.50 -8.72 -8.33
C ARG A 488 -12.78 -7.39 -8.47
N ALA A 489 -11.63 -7.26 -7.82
CA ALA A 489 -10.81 -6.05 -7.87
C ALA A 489 -10.41 -5.70 -9.31
N ARG A 490 -9.98 -6.69 -10.10
CA ARG A 490 -9.61 -6.50 -11.51
C ARG A 490 -10.77 -5.98 -12.35
N TYR A 491 -11.98 -6.54 -12.19
CA TYR A 491 -13.15 -6.11 -12.97
C TYR A 491 -13.55 -4.68 -12.60
N LEU A 492 -13.66 -4.38 -11.30
CA LEU A 492 -14.06 -3.07 -10.80
C LEU A 492 -13.06 -1.97 -11.18
N ILE A 493 -11.76 -2.16 -10.95
CA ILE A 493 -10.77 -1.11 -11.22
C ILE A 493 -10.62 -0.85 -12.72
N ASN A 494 -10.68 -1.87 -13.57
CA ASN A 494 -10.58 -1.68 -15.02
C ASN A 494 -11.86 -1.04 -15.59
N TRP A 495 -13.04 -1.38 -15.07
CA TRP A 495 -14.28 -0.71 -15.42
C TRP A 495 -14.24 0.77 -15.01
N LEU A 496 -13.86 1.08 -13.77
CA LEU A 496 -13.75 2.45 -13.28
C LEU A 496 -12.78 3.28 -14.13
N VAL A 497 -11.61 2.73 -14.48
CA VAL A 497 -10.63 3.38 -15.36
C VAL A 497 -11.22 3.66 -16.74
N ASN A 498 -11.96 2.71 -17.31
CA ASN A 498 -12.63 2.92 -18.59
C ASN A 498 -13.71 4.00 -18.49
N ALA A 499 -14.52 3.97 -17.43
CA ALA A 499 -15.59 4.92 -17.15
C ALA A 499 -15.05 6.34 -16.99
N LEU A 500 -14.03 6.55 -16.17
CA LEU A 500 -13.39 7.85 -16.02
C LEU A 500 -12.78 8.39 -17.33
N LEU A 501 -12.18 7.52 -18.15
CA LEU A 501 -11.61 7.91 -19.45
C LEU A 501 -12.66 8.23 -20.52
N SER A 502 -13.92 7.84 -20.30
CA SER A 502 -15.04 8.12 -21.22
C SER A 502 -15.58 9.55 -21.10
N LEU A 503 -15.23 10.28 -20.03
CA LEU A 503 -15.71 11.64 -19.76
C LEU A 503 -14.87 12.68 -20.52
N GLN A 504 -15.50 13.51 -21.34
CA GLN A 504 -14.84 14.55 -22.15
C GLN A 504 -15.69 15.83 -22.21
N HIS A 505 -15.04 16.99 -22.23
CA HIS A 505 -15.77 18.24 -22.41
C HIS A 505 -16.33 18.36 -23.84
N PRO A 506 -17.49 19.01 -24.03
CA PRO A 506 -18.13 19.10 -25.35
C PRO A 506 -17.38 19.99 -26.35
N HIS A 507 -16.61 20.97 -25.87
CA HIS A 507 -16.00 21.99 -26.73
C HIS A 507 -14.60 21.59 -27.23
N THR A 508 -14.28 21.96 -28.47
CA THR A 508 -13.04 21.57 -29.15
C THR A 508 -12.30 22.81 -29.63
N GLU A 509 -11.38 23.36 -28.82
CA GLU A 509 -10.59 24.54 -29.26
C GLU A 509 -9.41 24.17 -30.18
N ASN A 510 -8.88 22.93 -30.11
CA ASN A 510 -7.63 22.54 -30.79
C ASN A 510 -7.70 21.17 -31.51
N GLY A 511 -8.86 20.79 -32.04
CA GLY A 511 -9.04 19.57 -32.84
C GLY A 511 -9.25 18.26 -32.08
N GLN A 512 -9.13 18.26 -30.74
CA GLN A 512 -9.67 17.21 -29.86
C GLN A 512 -10.29 17.84 -28.59
N PRO A 513 -11.49 17.39 -28.15
CA PRO A 513 -12.09 17.88 -26.92
C PRO A 513 -11.18 17.57 -25.72
N PRO A 514 -11.00 18.52 -24.77
CA PRO A 514 -10.20 18.27 -23.59
C PRO A 514 -10.86 17.17 -22.75
N ARG A 515 -10.05 16.20 -22.33
CA ARG A 515 -10.54 15.13 -21.44
C ARG A 515 -10.78 15.69 -20.07
N LEU A 516 -11.89 15.28 -19.46
CA LEU A 516 -12.19 15.64 -18.07
C LEU A 516 -11.16 15.01 -17.13
N VAL A 517 -10.74 13.77 -17.40
CA VAL A 517 -9.87 13.01 -16.52
C VAL A 517 -8.56 12.62 -17.19
N ARG A 518 -7.44 12.83 -16.48
CA ARG A 518 -6.14 12.21 -16.80
C ARG A 518 -5.81 11.15 -15.77
N ILE A 519 -5.58 9.92 -16.23
CA ILE A 519 -5.13 8.80 -15.39
C ILE A 519 -3.61 8.66 -15.47
N TYR A 520 -2.98 8.41 -14.32
CA TYR A 520 -1.57 8.12 -14.17
C TYR A 520 -1.36 6.65 -13.78
N GLY A 521 -0.42 5.98 -14.44
CA GLY A 521 -0.23 4.53 -14.30
C GLY A 521 -0.74 3.71 -15.48
N PRO A 522 -0.85 2.38 -15.32
CA PRO A 522 -1.48 1.52 -16.33
C PRO A 522 -2.93 1.94 -16.56
N LYS A 523 -3.39 1.86 -17.82
CA LYS A 523 -4.81 2.01 -18.17
C LYS A 523 -5.54 0.66 -17.98
N ILE A 524 -6.25 0.19 -19.00
CA ILE A 524 -6.88 -1.13 -18.97
C ILE A 524 -5.79 -2.20 -19.12
N LYS A 525 -5.60 -3.03 -18.09
CA LYS A 525 -4.61 -4.10 -18.05
C LYS A 525 -5.04 -5.19 -17.07
N SER A 526 -4.87 -6.45 -17.46
CA SER A 526 -5.22 -7.61 -16.62
C SER A 526 -4.46 -7.66 -15.29
N ASN A 527 -3.21 -7.17 -15.30
CA ASN A 527 -2.28 -7.20 -14.17
C ASN A 527 -2.02 -5.78 -13.65
N ARG A 528 -3.07 -4.96 -13.54
CA ARG A 528 -3.02 -3.71 -12.76
C ARG A 528 -3.47 -3.98 -11.34
N GLY A 529 -2.96 -3.17 -10.43
CA GLY A 529 -3.42 -3.11 -9.05
C GLY A 529 -4.78 -2.45 -8.88
N PRO A 530 -5.41 -2.62 -7.70
CA PRO A 530 -6.71 -2.02 -7.36
C PRO A 530 -6.70 -0.51 -7.07
N ALA A 531 -5.62 0.21 -7.38
CA ALA A 531 -5.55 1.66 -7.20
C ALA A 531 -5.50 2.40 -8.54
N VAL A 532 -6.01 3.63 -8.57
CA VAL A 532 -5.91 4.55 -9.70
C VAL A 532 -5.63 5.97 -9.20
N ALA A 533 -4.60 6.59 -9.76
CA ALA A 533 -4.30 8.00 -9.57
C ALA A 533 -4.82 8.80 -10.78
N PHE A 534 -5.49 9.91 -10.53
CA PHE A 534 -6.05 10.74 -11.58
C PHE A 534 -6.14 12.22 -11.19
N ASN A 535 -6.27 13.07 -12.20
CA ASN A 535 -6.61 14.48 -12.07
C ASN A 535 -7.85 14.81 -12.89
N VAL A 536 -8.63 15.78 -12.40
CA VAL A 536 -9.81 16.33 -13.06
C VAL A 536 -9.46 17.70 -13.66
N PHE A 537 -9.95 17.99 -14.85
CA PHE A 537 -9.67 19.22 -15.59
C PHE A 537 -10.97 19.93 -15.95
N ASP A 538 -10.98 21.25 -15.86
CA ASP A 538 -12.13 22.03 -16.32
C ASP A 538 -12.23 22.08 -17.86
N TRP A 539 -13.25 22.75 -18.37
CA TRP A 539 -13.50 22.88 -19.81
C TRP A 539 -12.41 23.66 -20.55
N LYS A 540 -11.59 24.45 -19.84
CA LYS A 540 -10.42 25.17 -20.37
C LYS A 540 -9.16 24.30 -20.39
N GLY A 541 -9.24 23.08 -19.84
CA GLY A 541 -8.09 22.19 -19.68
C GLY A 541 -7.20 22.55 -18.49
N GLU A 542 -7.69 23.36 -17.56
CA GLU A 542 -7.01 23.69 -16.31
C GLU A 542 -7.25 22.62 -15.26
N LYS A 543 -6.18 22.24 -14.55
CA LYS A 543 -6.22 21.18 -13.53
C LYS A 543 -6.97 21.73 -12.31
N ILE A 544 -8.03 21.04 -11.90
CA ILE A 544 -8.73 21.32 -10.65
C ILE A 544 -7.87 20.78 -9.50
N ASP A 545 -7.71 21.58 -8.44
CA ASP A 545 -6.94 21.18 -7.26
C ASP A 545 -7.43 19.83 -6.69
N PRO A 546 -6.55 18.80 -6.58
CA PRO A 546 -6.91 17.49 -6.05
C PRO A 546 -7.50 17.53 -4.66
N THR A 547 -7.05 18.46 -3.80
CA THR A 547 -7.59 18.62 -2.44
C THR A 547 -9.03 19.08 -2.48
N LEU A 548 -9.39 19.99 -3.39
CA LEU A 548 -10.77 20.40 -3.62
C LEU A 548 -11.64 19.24 -4.11
N VAL A 549 -11.16 18.44 -5.08
CA VAL A 549 -11.90 17.28 -5.59
C VAL A 549 -12.18 16.28 -4.46
N GLN A 550 -11.18 15.98 -3.62
CA GLN A 550 -11.32 15.10 -2.47
C GLN A 550 -12.34 15.63 -1.45
N LYS A 551 -12.29 16.93 -1.11
CA LYS A 551 -13.28 17.56 -0.21
C LYS A 551 -14.70 17.54 -0.77
N LEU A 552 -14.86 17.72 -2.08
CA LEU A 552 -16.17 17.62 -2.75
C LEU A 552 -16.68 16.17 -2.76
N ALA A 553 -15.78 15.19 -2.86
CA ALA A 553 -16.13 13.77 -2.78
C ALA A 553 -16.62 13.41 -1.36
N ASP A 554 -15.93 13.87 -0.32
CA ASP A 554 -16.33 13.66 1.08
C ASP A 554 -17.75 14.17 1.36
N ARG A 555 -18.12 15.35 0.80
CA ARG A 555 -19.50 15.88 0.91
C ARG A 555 -20.56 15.01 0.26
N LYS A 556 -20.16 14.17 -0.70
CA LYS A 556 -21.03 13.19 -1.36
C LYS A 556 -20.90 11.79 -0.71
N ASN A 557 -20.29 11.73 0.48
CA ASN A 557 -19.98 10.50 1.22
C ASN A 557 -19.10 9.53 0.43
N ILE A 558 -18.13 10.06 -0.35
CA ILE A 558 -17.16 9.26 -1.11
C ILE A 558 -15.76 9.57 -0.56
N SER A 559 -15.16 8.61 0.15
CA SER A 559 -13.79 8.74 0.63
C SER A 559 -12.79 8.43 -0.47
N LEU A 560 -12.01 9.44 -0.82
CA LEU A 560 -10.86 9.38 -1.72
C LEU A 560 -9.61 9.88 -0.99
N SER A 561 -8.44 9.44 -1.44
CA SER A 561 -7.15 9.95 -0.98
C SER A 561 -6.57 10.96 -1.99
N HIS A 562 -5.58 11.72 -1.56
CA HIS A 562 -4.75 12.55 -2.45
C HIS A 562 -3.27 12.38 -2.10
N GLY A 563 -2.39 12.66 -3.05
CA GLY A 563 -0.95 12.52 -2.85
C GLY A 563 -0.13 13.07 -4.01
N PHE A 564 1.18 12.83 -3.99
CA PHE A 564 2.13 13.36 -4.98
C PHE A 564 2.87 12.27 -5.73
N LEU A 565 2.81 12.27 -7.06
CA LEU A 565 3.63 11.40 -7.91
C LEU A 565 5.05 11.96 -7.99
N HIS A 566 6.06 11.11 -7.88
CA HIS A 566 7.47 11.51 -7.78
C HIS A 566 8.38 10.73 -8.72
N HIS A 567 9.62 11.22 -8.87
CA HIS A 567 10.68 10.59 -9.68
C HIS A 567 10.27 10.29 -11.13
N ILE A 568 9.51 11.22 -11.72
CA ILE A 568 8.96 11.07 -13.07
C ILE A 568 10.03 11.39 -14.11
N TRP A 569 10.12 10.53 -15.13
CA TRP A 569 10.94 10.70 -16.31
C TRP A 569 10.07 10.96 -17.53
N PHE A 570 10.35 12.06 -18.23
CA PHE A 570 9.73 12.43 -19.48
C PHE A 570 10.63 12.02 -20.65
N SER A 571 10.05 11.34 -21.64
CA SER A 571 10.70 11.18 -22.94
C SER A 571 10.60 12.47 -23.75
N ASP A 572 11.46 12.62 -24.76
CA ASP A 572 11.49 13.77 -25.68
C ASP A 572 10.11 14.11 -26.28
N LYS A 573 9.26 13.10 -26.53
CA LYS A 573 7.86 13.30 -26.98
C LYS A 573 7.01 14.21 -26.07
N TYR A 574 7.31 14.26 -24.78
CA TYR A 574 6.54 14.97 -23.77
C TYR A 574 7.27 16.22 -23.26
N GLU A 575 8.25 16.72 -23.99
CA GLU A 575 9.04 17.89 -23.56
C GLU A 575 8.18 19.15 -23.42
N GLU A 576 7.28 19.42 -24.37
CA GLU A 576 6.34 20.54 -24.28
C GLU A 576 5.38 20.40 -23.08
N GLU A 577 4.87 19.19 -22.84
CA GLU A 577 3.99 18.93 -21.69
C GLU A 577 4.77 19.09 -20.37
N ARG A 578 6.03 18.64 -20.34
CA ARG A 578 6.93 18.82 -19.21
C ARG A 578 7.16 20.30 -18.91
N GLU A 579 7.45 21.13 -19.91
CA GLU A 579 7.64 22.57 -19.73
C GLU A 579 6.36 23.24 -19.22
N LYS A 580 5.19 22.89 -19.77
CA LYS A 580 3.90 23.40 -19.28
C LYS A 580 3.65 23.06 -17.81
N ILE A 581 3.94 21.83 -17.38
CA ILE A 581 3.76 21.45 -15.98
C ILE A 581 4.82 22.13 -15.10
N LEU A 582 6.06 22.27 -15.57
CA LEU A 582 7.13 22.98 -14.86
C LEU A 582 6.81 24.46 -14.65
N GLU A 583 6.28 25.13 -15.66
CA GLU A 583 5.88 26.53 -15.58
C GLU A 583 4.76 26.74 -14.57
N LYS A 584 3.69 25.93 -14.64
CA LYS A 584 2.60 25.97 -13.65
C LYS A 584 3.08 25.68 -12.22
N THR A 585 3.99 24.72 -12.04
CA THR A 585 4.56 24.39 -10.72
C THR A 585 5.40 25.56 -10.18
N ARG A 586 6.11 26.30 -11.04
CA ARG A 586 6.86 27.50 -10.62
C ARG A 586 5.93 28.62 -10.19
N THR A 587 4.84 28.86 -10.91
CA THR A 587 3.86 29.89 -10.53
C THR A 587 3.14 29.56 -9.21
N GLU A 588 2.84 28.28 -8.95
CA GLU A 588 2.27 27.81 -7.68
C GLU A 588 3.26 27.99 -6.49
N VAL A 589 4.56 27.83 -6.72
CA VAL A 589 5.61 27.98 -5.69
C VAL A 589 6.05 29.44 -5.50
N GLU A 590 5.98 30.29 -6.53
CA GLU A 590 6.31 31.72 -6.43
C GLU A 590 5.31 32.51 -5.55
N GLY A 591 4.13 31.96 -5.27
CA GLY A 591 3.19 32.47 -4.26
C GLY A 591 3.61 32.20 -2.80
N ILE A 592 4.61 31.34 -2.57
CA ILE A 592 5.11 30.97 -1.24
C ILE A 592 6.63 31.18 -1.19
N VAL A 593 7.02 32.46 -1.05
CA VAL A 593 8.31 33.02 -0.60
C VAL A 593 9.58 32.69 -1.42
N LEU A 594 10.24 33.77 -1.87
CA LEU A 594 11.60 33.81 -2.41
C LEU A 594 12.65 33.20 -1.45
N GLY A 595 13.41 32.20 -1.91
CA GLY A 595 14.57 31.72 -1.13
C GLY A 595 15.38 30.57 -1.72
N LYS A 596 16.34 30.90 -2.60
CA LYS A 596 17.59 30.18 -3.00
C LYS A 596 17.81 28.72 -2.54
N LYS A 597 17.81 27.78 -3.50
CA LYS A 597 18.99 27.11 -4.11
C LYS A 597 18.47 26.09 -5.15
N ARG A 598 19.11 26.02 -6.32
CA ARG A 598 18.85 25.01 -7.37
C ARG A 598 19.34 23.63 -6.90
N ASP A 599 18.73 23.07 -5.87
CA ASP A 599 18.70 21.62 -5.75
C ASP A 599 17.77 21.10 -6.85
N LYS A 600 18.12 19.95 -7.40
CA LYS A 600 17.45 19.32 -8.54
C LYS A 600 16.01 18.96 -8.12
N HIS A 601 15.08 19.93 -8.15
CA HIS A 601 13.71 19.77 -7.68
C HIS A 601 13.11 18.53 -8.33
N HIS A 602 12.91 17.50 -7.53
CA HIS A 602 12.18 16.33 -7.96
C HIS A 602 10.74 16.78 -8.18
N PHE A 603 10.35 16.79 -9.45
CA PHE A 603 9.04 17.18 -9.91
C PHE A 603 7.96 16.33 -9.24
N GLN A 604 6.99 17.00 -8.60
CA GLN A 604 5.87 16.39 -7.90
C GLN A 604 4.58 16.69 -8.67
N ILE A 605 3.70 15.71 -8.81
CA ILE A 605 2.36 15.95 -9.37
C ILE A 605 1.32 15.62 -8.32
N PRO A 606 0.56 16.61 -7.82
CA PRO A 606 -0.57 16.33 -6.94
C PRO A 606 -1.66 15.59 -7.74
N VAL A 607 -2.23 14.56 -7.14
CA VAL A 607 -3.25 13.69 -7.74
C VAL A 607 -4.30 13.30 -6.71
N VAL A 608 -5.52 13.04 -7.19
CA VAL A 608 -6.52 12.29 -6.45
C VAL A 608 -6.28 10.80 -6.68
N THR A 609 -6.58 9.99 -5.67
CA THR A 609 -6.41 8.54 -5.73
C THR A 609 -7.66 7.82 -5.24
N ALA A 610 -8.04 6.77 -5.96
CA ALA A 610 -9.05 5.82 -5.54
C ALA A 610 -8.42 4.42 -5.44
N ALA A 611 -8.58 3.76 -4.30
CA ALA A 611 -8.10 2.42 -4.01
C ALA A 611 -9.27 1.51 -3.60
N ILE A 612 -9.39 0.38 -4.31
CA ILE A 612 -10.49 -0.58 -4.20
C ILE A 612 -10.08 -1.71 -3.25
N GLY A 613 -10.97 -2.08 -2.35
CA GLY A 613 -10.83 -3.22 -1.44
C GLY A 613 -11.65 -4.41 -1.90
N PHE A 614 -11.51 -5.55 -1.21
CA PHE A 614 -12.29 -6.75 -1.51
C PHE A 614 -13.80 -6.57 -1.21
N LEU A 615 -14.15 -5.62 -0.35
CA LEU A 615 -15.52 -5.25 -0.01
C LEU A 615 -16.13 -4.23 -0.98
N THR A 616 -15.33 -3.57 -1.82
CA THR A 616 -15.85 -2.60 -2.80
C THR A 616 -16.76 -3.31 -3.80
N ASN A 617 -17.88 -2.69 -4.16
CA ASN A 617 -18.83 -3.23 -5.14
C ASN A 617 -18.96 -2.34 -6.39
N PHE A 618 -19.79 -2.77 -7.34
CA PHE A 618 -20.00 -2.00 -8.58
C PHE A 618 -20.59 -0.62 -8.31
N GLU A 619 -21.56 -0.53 -7.40
CA GLU A 619 -22.21 0.72 -7.03
C GLU A 619 -21.20 1.75 -6.51
N ASP A 620 -20.24 1.35 -5.68
CA ASP A 620 -19.15 2.21 -5.21
C ASP A 620 -18.40 2.84 -6.41
N THR A 621 -18.02 2.02 -7.40
CA THR A 621 -17.30 2.52 -8.59
C THR A 621 -18.17 3.39 -9.49
N TYR A 622 -19.46 3.06 -9.63
CA TYR A 622 -20.41 3.85 -10.40
C TYR A 622 -20.64 5.22 -9.75
N ARG A 623 -20.80 5.27 -8.42
CA ARG A 623 -20.98 6.53 -7.69
C ARG A 623 -19.77 7.45 -7.80
N LEU A 624 -18.56 6.91 -7.82
CA LEU A 624 -17.37 7.71 -8.14
C LEU A 624 -17.42 8.25 -9.57
N TRP A 625 -17.78 7.43 -10.55
CA TRP A 625 -17.91 7.88 -11.93
C TRP A 625 -18.95 8.98 -12.10
N ALA A 626 -20.14 8.80 -11.53
CA ALA A 626 -21.21 9.79 -11.51
C ALA A 626 -20.81 11.08 -10.78
N PHE A 627 -20.08 10.98 -9.67
CA PHE A 627 -19.50 12.14 -8.99
C PHE A 627 -18.53 12.90 -9.89
N VAL A 628 -17.55 12.22 -10.48
CA VAL A 628 -16.56 12.87 -11.35
C VAL A 628 -17.22 13.48 -12.58
N SER A 629 -18.28 12.87 -13.12
CA SER A 629 -19.00 13.43 -14.26
C SER A 629 -19.62 14.81 -14.01
N GLN A 630 -19.98 15.15 -12.77
CA GLN A 630 -20.53 16.47 -12.43
C GLN A 630 -19.58 17.62 -12.80
N PHE A 631 -18.28 17.36 -12.88
CA PHE A 631 -17.29 18.35 -13.34
C PHE A 631 -17.34 18.64 -14.85
N LEU A 632 -18.18 17.94 -15.63
CA LEU A 632 -18.54 18.32 -17.00
C LEU A 632 -19.40 19.60 -17.04
N ASP A 633 -20.16 19.87 -15.97
CA ASP A 633 -20.82 21.17 -15.81
C ASP A 633 -19.78 22.21 -15.41
N ALA A 634 -19.58 23.21 -16.28
CA ALA A 634 -18.62 24.29 -16.10
C ALA A 634 -18.83 25.06 -14.78
N ASP A 635 -20.08 25.13 -14.30
CA ASP A 635 -20.43 25.87 -13.10
C ASP A 635 -20.42 25.00 -11.83
N PHE A 636 -20.19 23.69 -11.94
CA PHE A 636 -20.33 22.76 -10.80
C PHE A 636 -19.47 23.18 -9.60
N VAL A 637 -18.19 23.47 -9.85
CA VAL A 637 -17.24 23.86 -8.81
C VAL A 637 -17.66 25.18 -8.14
N GLU A 638 -18.10 26.15 -8.94
CA GLU A 638 -18.56 27.45 -8.42
C GLU A 638 -19.85 27.28 -7.61
N LYS A 639 -20.83 26.53 -8.11
CA LYS A 639 -22.08 26.20 -7.41
C LYS A 639 -21.79 25.57 -6.04
N GLU A 640 -20.88 24.60 -5.96
CA GLU A 640 -20.53 23.94 -4.69
C GLU A 640 -19.70 24.83 -3.76
N ARG A 641 -18.91 25.78 -4.29
CA ARG A 641 -18.27 26.83 -3.48
C ARG A 641 -19.31 27.76 -2.87
N TRP A 642 -20.25 28.26 -3.65
CA TRP A 642 -21.33 29.14 -3.18
C TRP A 642 -22.20 28.46 -2.12
N ARG A 643 -22.57 27.19 -2.34
CA ARG A 643 -23.32 26.40 -1.35
C ARG A 643 -22.57 26.27 -0.03
N TYR A 644 -21.25 26.07 -0.08
CA TYR A 644 -20.44 26.02 1.13
C TYR A 644 -20.40 27.35 1.86
N THR A 645 -20.15 28.45 1.14
CA THR A 645 -20.13 29.79 1.73
C THR A 645 -21.49 30.16 2.35
N ALA A 646 -22.59 29.77 1.70
CA ALA A 646 -23.94 29.99 2.21
C ALA A 646 -24.25 29.17 3.48
N LEU A 647 -23.74 27.93 3.59
CA LEU A 647 -23.93 27.06 4.75
C LEU A 647 -23.05 27.44 5.95
N ASN A 648 -21.87 28.01 5.72
CA ASN A 648 -20.88 28.19 6.79
C ASN A 648 -20.84 29.57 7.47
N GLN A 649 -21.60 30.59 7.05
CA GLN A 649 -21.78 31.93 7.68
C GLN A 649 -20.70 32.44 8.68
N LYS A 650 -19.41 32.19 8.41
CA LYS A 650 -18.24 32.85 8.98
C LYS A 650 -17.21 32.86 7.87
N THR A 651 -17.30 33.94 7.10
CA THR A 651 -16.25 34.46 6.23
C THR A 651 -14.90 34.36 6.94
N VAL A 652 -13.99 33.57 6.40
CA VAL A 652 -12.56 33.88 6.52
C VAL A 652 -12.29 34.78 5.33
N GLU A 653 -12.09 36.07 5.61
CA GLU A 653 -11.67 37.06 4.62
C GLU A 653 -10.29 36.69 4.05
N VAL A 654 -10.13 37.06 2.78
CA VAL A 654 -9.00 36.80 1.87
C VAL A 654 -7.68 37.31 2.40
#